data_AF-A0A7S4STJ1-F1
#
_entry.id   AF-A0A7S4STJ1-F1
#
_cell.length_a   1.000
_cell.length_b   1.000
_cell.length_c   1.000
_cell.angle_alpha   90.00
_cell.angle_beta   90.00
_cell.angle_gamma   90.00
#
_symmetry.space_group_name_H-M   'P 1'
#
loop_
_entity.id
_entity.type
_entity.pdbx_description
1 polymer ?
#
loop_
_entity_poly.entity_id
_entity_poly.type
_entity_poly.pdbx_seq_one_letter_code
_entity_poly.pdbx_strand_id
1 'polypeptide(L)'
;AGPQQQRRQSVDLQAIGSRMSWRLLSGGRLELTISGPDSARYVSVGFGPSSSSMAGADFIVVEQSADGTSCSIGDFFGGVHALPPVRDGGAASFESSTCEISNGRLSAVVVRPLQATDDKDVSIDVNQQNFLYSSNAAAWPAYHGTSRGGGTLTLANAATAASSTTATAAQSRFPPGASPPQQQQQQQQPLSVDLTAIGFRMNWRLLSGDRLELALSGPDSVRWVGVGFGPSSTSMAGADYLVLERSADGMSCSLGDFFGEVHAQAPVRDAGAPSFESASCEVSGSRLSAVVVRPLKASDGMDVSIDVNQQSFLYASSPSEWPTYHAAARGGGTLSLATGASGSSGAANGELLRKVWLLHGITMMLLFGLGYPTAIVSVLFFRNTRVGFQLHKMIGQFGVGAIIVTALSMSFTTTSKRTVHGYMGILTVVAALVLAFIGNSMKAFGRSVRPVMATVHKSLGYSVMVTTPVTMWAGFVLLRPFESEVLLSSPALWYLPVMSVVAMSVCERLIRRFHFREIRWEKFQEMVRSGRKLMVVHGHIIDIEAWAPRHPGGPELLEPYKGRDATDMFDGTDAYTDTVGFQRHYTHSSSAKGLLKSMRIGVLVRKGADEEVLTSVHVGKGKDFEMRLKKKIPLLAADDKDKGVLKFVFLSNSPIFFGHSVRLIHPSTGLERDYSPILAEINNNCLHLYFIIKIYPRGEMTNWLASLNPGDLVLVRENRSANLWSPEKHACWQRLLMICAGTGIAPMLRMIDHHSAYADMPELEGMKLVLIWWLPKMSDAFVKEPEFFDLVERMDGKLRVRICFTQETEESVKGSEWADSSVVEVVAGRQLVESLHWANQELGSLSAGDEQSDSRGLVCGPPEFVASVPKYFRMYLLALRDRVIVL
;
A
#
# COMPACT_ATOMS: atom_id res chain seq x y z
N ALA A 1 59.66 -22.52 -39.82
CA ALA A 1 59.13 -22.64 -38.45
C ALA A 1 57.71 -23.20 -38.54
N GLY A 2 57.43 -24.34 -37.91
CA GLY A 2 56.05 -24.85 -37.82
C GLY A 2 55.23 -24.04 -36.82
N PRO A 3 53.89 -24.01 -36.93
CA PRO A 3 53.05 -23.35 -35.94
C PRO A 3 53.20 -24.05 -34.59
N GLN A 4 53.54 -23.30 -33.54
CA GLN A 4 53.49 -23.83 -32.18
C GLN A 4 52.05 -24.22 -31.85
N GLN A 5 51.78 -25.52 -31.72
CA GLN A 5 50.50 -26.00 -31.21
C GLN A 5 50.36 -25.52 -29.76
N GLN A 6 49.45 -24.57 -29.51
CA GLN A 6 49.10 -24.19 -28.15
C GLN A 6 48.50 -25.40 -27.44
N ARG A 7 49.07 -25.73 -26.27
CA ARG A 7 48.70 -26.92 -25.51
C ARG A 7 47.29 -26.74 -24.95
N ARG A 8 46.36 -27.64 -25.32
CA ARG A 8 44.99 -27.62 -24.80
C ARG A 8 45.01 -27.85 -23.29
N GLN A 9 44.42 -26.94 -22.53
CA GLN A 9 44.26 -27.00 -21.07
C GLN A 9 42.88 -27.59 -20.72
N SER A 10 42.70 -28.09 -19.49
CA SER A 10 41.42 -28.66 -19.06
C SER A 10 41.18 -28.56 -17.57
N VAL A 11 39.91 -28.51 -17.19
CA VAL A 11 39.42 -28.58 -15.81
C VAL A 11 38.35 -29.66 -15.70
N ASP A 12 38.36 -30.41 -14.61
CA ASP A 12 37.34 -31.42 -14.31
C ASP A 12 36.15 -30.75 -13.61
N LEU A 13 34.96 -30.94 -14.18
CA LEU A 13 33.69 -30.41 -13.72
C LEU A 13 33.09 -31.39 -12.71
N GLN A 14 33.69 -31.45 -11.52
CA GLN A 14 33.44 -32.47 -10.50
C GLN A 14 31.95 -32.71 -10.22
N ALA A 15 31.15 -31.65 -10.05
CA ALA A 15 29.72 -31.77 -9.71
C ALA A 15 28.85 -32.39 -10.83
N ILE A 16 29.38 -32.56 -12.04
CA ILE A 16 28.71 -33.22 -13.17
C ILE A 16 29.56 -34.34 -13.80
N GLY A 17 30.61 -34.83 -13.11
CA GLY A 17 31.45 -35.94 -13.57
C GLY A 17 32.08 -35.75 -14.96
N SER A 18 32.29 -34.51 -15.40
CA SER A 18 32.64 -34.20 -16.79
C SER A 18 33.94 -33.40 -16.90
N ARG A 19 34.38 -33.09 -18.13
CA ARG A 19 35.57 -32.28 -18.39
C ARG A 19 35.25 -31.15 -19.35
N MET A 20 35.79 -29.97 -19.04
CA MET A 20 35.88 -28.83 -19.95
C MET A 20 37.34 -28.65 -20.35
N SER A 21 37.60 -28.35 -21.61
CA SER A 21 38.96 -28.08 -22.09
C SER A 21 38.97 -26.90 -23.06
N TRP A 22 40.06 -26.17 -23.12
CA TRP A 22 40.17 -24.96 -23.93
C TRP A 22 41.56 -24.77 -24.53
N ARG A 23 41.63 -23.95 -25.58
CA ARG A 23 42.87 -23.36 -26.08
C ARG A 23 42.60 -21.96 -26.62
N LEU A 24 43.57 -21.07 -26.47
CA LEU A 24 43.55 -19.78 -27.16
C LEU A 24 43.96 -19.97 -28.62
N LEU A 25 43.32 -19.21 -29.51
CA LEU A 25 43.61 -19.17 -30.94
C LEU A 25 44.19 -17.81 -31.32
N SER A 26 44.97 -17.78 -32.40
CA SER A 26 45.46 -16.53 -32.98
C SER A 26 44.29 -15.61 -33.38
N GLY A 27 44.39 -14.33 -33.01
CA GLY A 27 43.34 -13.32 -33.22
C GLY A 27 42.41 -13.09 -32.03
N GLY A 28 42.78 -13.49 -30.81
CA GLY A 28 42.00 -13.17 -29.61
C GLY A 28 40.70 -13.98 -29.49
N ARG A 29 40.76 -15.26 -29.84
CA ARG A 29 39.63 -16.20 -29.79
C ARG A 29 39.91 -17.36 -28.84
N LEU A 30 38.86 -17.90 -28.25
CA LEU A 30 38.87 -19.04 -27.35
C LEU A 30 38.14 -20.20 -28.03
N GLU A 31 38.83 -21.33 -28.21
CA GLU A 31 38.17 -22.60 -28.52
C GLU A 31 37.90 -23.33 -27.21
N LEU A 32 36.64 -23.64 -26.96
CA LEU A 32 36.12 -24.34 -25.80
C LEU A 32 35.56 -25.69 -26.23
N THR A 33 35.87 -26.75 -25.50
CA THR A 33 35.26 -28.07 -25.64
C THR A 33 34.58 -28.43 -24.34
N ILE A 34 33.26 -28.62 -24.41
CA ILE A 34 32.38 -28.97 -23.28
C ILE A 34 31.93 -30.41 -23.46
N SER A 35 31.86 -31.18 -22.39
CA SER A 35 31.20 -32.48 -22.35
C SER A 35 30.26 -32.55 -21.15
N GLY A 36 29.13 -33.22 -21.30
CA GLY A 36 28.29 -33.66 -20.19
C GLY A 36 28.60 -35.10 -19.77
N PRO A 37 27.95 -35.60 -18.69
CA PRO A 37 27.95 -37.02 -18.35
C PRO A 37 27.03 -37.81 -19.29
N ASP A 38 27.17 -39.15 -19.29
CA ASP A 38 26.50 -40.06 -20.24
C ASP A 38 24.96 -40.11 -20.10
N SER A 39 24.40 -39.47 -19.07
CA SER A 39 22.95 -39.34 -18.83
C SER A 39 22.42 -37.92 -19.02
N ALA A 40 23.25 -36.96 -19.43
CA ALA A 40 22.82 -35.56 -19.56
C ALA A 40 22.14 -35.26 -20.89
N ARG A 41 20.91 -34.74 -20.80
CA ARG A 41 20.16 -34.16 -21.93
C ARG A 41 20.50 -32.69 -22.19
N TYR A 42 21.10 -31.99 -21.22
CA TYR A 42 21.79 -30.74 -21.50
C TYR A 42 23.06 -30.61 -20.67
N VAL A 43 24.02 -29.84 -21.19
CA VAL A 43 25.18 -29.31 -20.46
C VAL A 43 25.35 -27.84 -20.77
N SER A 44 25.57 -27.01 -19.75
CA SER A 44 25.77 -25.57 -19.88
C SER A 44 27.12 -25.16 -19.31
N VAL A 45 27.80 -24.22 -19.95
CA VAL A 45 28.92 -23.46 -19.36
C VAL A 45 28.63 -21.98 -19.55
N GLY A 46 28.88 -21.17 -18.53
CA GLY A 46 28.80 -19.72 -18.65
C GLY A 46 29.97 -18.97 -18.03
N PHE A 47 30.24 -17.78 -18.54
CA PHE A 47 31.28 -16.86 -18.10
C PHE A 47 30.63 -15.59 -17.57
N GLY A 48 31.10 -15.08 -16.43
CA GLY A 48 30.45 -13.93 -15.80
C GLY A 48 31.28 -13.32 -14.67
N PRO A 49 30.74 -12.32 -13.96
CA PRO A 49 31.44 -11.65 -12.86
C PRO A 49 31.61 -12.55 -11.62
N SER A 50 30.84 -13.64 -11.51
CA SER A 50 30.79 -14.49 -10.32
C SER A 50 30.81 -15.98 -10.69
N SER A 51 31.52 -16.78 -9.88
CA SER A 51 31.51 -18.24 -9.92
C SER A 51 30.40 -18.88 -9.07
N SER A 52 29.54 -18.07 -8.44
CA SER A 52 28.44 -18.53 -7.57
C SER A 52 27.07 -17.93 -7.92
N SER A 53 27.00 -17.05 -8.92
CA SER A 53 25.77 -16.36 -9.34
C SER A 53 25.66 -16.28 -10.85
N MET A 54 24.53 -16.74 -11.39
CA MET A 54 24.20 -16.67 -12.81
C MET A 54 23.90 -15.23 -13.29
N ALA A 55 23.73 -14.27 -12.39
CA ALA A 55 23.42 -12.88 -12.74
C ALA A 55 24.60 -12.19 -13.43
N GLY A 56 24.38 -11.67 -14.65
CA GLY A 56 25.40 -11.06 -15.49
C GLY A 56 26.35 -12.06 -16.15
N ALA A 57 25.97 -13.34 -16.26
CA ALA A 57 26.76 -14.36 -16.94
C ALA A 57 26.15 -14.71 -18.32
N ASP A 58 27.03 -14.81 -19.31
CA ASP A 58 26.79 -15.32 -20.66
C ASP A 58 26.93 -16.85 -20.62
N PHE A 59 25.96 -17.59 -21.16
CA PHE A 59 25.86 -19.05 -21.13
C PHE A 59 25.72 -19.68 -22.50
N ILE A 60 26.68 -20.56 -22.81
CA ILE A 60 26.58 -21.55 -23.88
C ILE A 60 25.85 -22.78 -23.32
N VAL A 61 24.68 -23.09 -23.86
CA VAL A 61 23.89 -24.28 -23.49
C VAL A 61 23.87 -25.25 -24.67
N VAL A 62 24.30 -26.49 -24.42
CA VAL A 62 24.22 -27.60 -25.37
C VAL A 62 23.06 -28.49 -24.93
N GLU A 63 22.11 -28.76 -25.82
CA GLU A 63 20.91 -29.56 -25.53
C GLU A 63 20.74 -30.70 -26.54
N GLN A 64 20.36 -31.88 -26.05
CA GLN A 64 19.97 -33.04 -26.83
C GLN A 64 18.48 -33.01 -27.18
N SER A 65 18.14 -33.36 -28.42
CA SER A 65 16.77 -33.40 -28.93
C SER A 65 15.86 -34.39 -28.19
N ALA A 66 14.54 -34.21 -28.35
CA ALA A 66 13.51 -35.00 -27.67
C ALA A 66 13.65 -36.52 -27.92
N ASP A 67 14.06 -36.90 -29.12
CA ASP A 67 14.30 -38.27 -29.62
C ASP A 67 15.72 -38.78 -29.38
N GLY A 68 16.63 -37.95 -28.85
CA GLY A 68 18.00 -38.31 -28.49
C GLY A 68 19.00 -38.42 -29.65
N THR A 69 18.56 -38.21 -30.90
CA THR A 69 19.37 -38.44 -32.11
C THR A 69 20.23 -37.25 -32.54
N SER A 70 19.89 -36.05 -32.08
CA SER A 70 20.54 -34.79 -32.49
C SER A 70 20.74 -33.86 -31.31
N CYS A 71 21.55 -32.82 -31.51
CA CYS A 71 21.86 -31.82 -30.50
C CYS A 71 21.77 -30.42 -31.10
N SER A 72 21.63 -29.42 -30.23
CA SER A 72 21.65 -28.01 -30.57
C SER A 72 22.51 -27.24 -29.57
N ILE A 73 23.03 -26.11 -30.01
CA ILE A 73 23.74 -25.16 -29.15
C ILE A 73 22.94 -23.86 -29.18
N GLY A 74 22.65 -23.33 -28.01
CA GLY A 74 22.00 -22.05 -27.84
C GLY A 74 22.82 -21.12 -26.97
N ASP A 75 22.59 -19.83 -27.20
CA ASP A 75 23.23 -18.73 -26.51
C ASP A 75 22.22 -18.06 -25.57
N PHE A 76 22.63 -17.74 -24.34
CA PHE A 76 21.73 -17.38 -23.26
C PHE A 76 22.34 -16.39 -22.26
N PHE A 77 21.58 -15.38 -21.86
CA PHE A 77 21.97 -14.40 -20.84
C PHE A 77 21.31 -14.65 -19.49
N GLY A 78 22.11 -14.68 -18.42
CA GLY A 78 21.65 -14.79 -17.04
C GLY A 78 21.28 -13.43 -16.44
N GLY A 79 20.05 -12.97 -16.62
CA GLY A 79 19.63 -11.64 -16.14
C GLY A 79 19.46 -11.48 -14.63
N VAL A 80 19.02 -12.52 -13.92
CA VAL A 80 18.67 -12.46 -12.48
C VAL A 80 19.12 -13.73 -11.74
N HIS A 81 19.64 -13.57 -10.52
CA HIS A 81 20.09 -14.68 -9.69
C HIS A 81 18.97 -15.72 -9.46
N ALA A 82 19.25 -16.99 -9.80
CA ALA A 82 18.38 -18.16 -9.67
C ALA A 82 17.09 -18.18 -10.52
N LEU A 83 17.02 -17.39 -11.60
CA LEU A 83 16.13 -17.68 -12.73
C LEU A 83 16.90 -18.39 -13.86
N PRO A 84 16.24 -19.22 -14.69
CA PRO A 84 16.87 -19.77 -15.88
C PRO A 84 17.37 -18.66 -16.81
N PRO A 85 18.58 -18.78 -17.38
CA PRO A 85 19.06 -17.91 -18.46
C PRO A 85 18.04 -17.80 -19.59
N VAL A 86 17.88 -16.59 -20.11
CA VAL A 86 16.97 -16.30 -21.23
C VAL A 86 17.77 -16.37 -22.52
N ARG A 87 17.22 -17.01 -23.56
CA ARG A 87 17.88 -17.13 -24.86
C ARG A 87 18.23 -15.74 -25.38
N ASP A 88 19.46 -15.55 -25.85
CA ASP A 88 19.79 -14.27 -26.45
C ASP A 88 19.12 -14.11 -27.82
N GLY A 89 18.70 -12.87 -28.07
CA GLY A 89 18.22 -12.39 -29.36
C GLY A 89 19.19 -11.45 -30.05
N GLY A 90 20.38 -11.24 -29.46
CA GLY A 90 21.49 -10.48 -30.02
C GLY A 90 22.36 -11.30 -30.97
N ALA A 91 23.64 -10.94 -31.06
CA ALA A 91 24.61 -11.72 -31.81
C ALA A 91 25.01 -12.94 -30.99
N ALA A 92 25.23 -14.10 -31.63
CA ALA A 92 25.65 -15.27 -30.88
C ALA A 92 27.05 -15.05 -30.29
N SER A 93 27.21 -15.36 -29.01
CA SER A 93 28.47 -15.34 -28.25
C SER A 93 29.59 -16.23 -28.82
N PHE A 94 29.38 -16.88 -29.99
CA PHE A 94 30.31 -17.76 -30.68
C PHE A 94 30.28 -17.62 -32.22
N GLU A 95 31.47 -17.64 -32.84
CA GLU A 95 31.67 -17.56 -34.29
C GLU A 95 31.39 -18.88 -35.01
N SER A 96 31.66 -20.01 -34.35
CA SER A 96 31.42 -21.33 -34.90
C SER A 96 31.24 -22.35 -33.78
N SER A 97 30.41 -23.36 -34.03
CA SER A 97 30.12 -24.39 -33.04
C SER A 97 29.75 -25.71 -33.69
N THR A 98 30.17 -26.82 -33.09
CA THR A 98 29.71 -28.17 -33.43
C THR A 98 29.27 -28.87 -32.15
N CYS A 99 28.23 -29.71 -32.24
CA CYS A 99 27.87 -30.63 -31.17
C CYS A 99 27.80 -32.05 -31.73
N GLU A 100 28.07 -33.03 -30.86
CA GLU A 100 28.00 -34.45 -31.17
C GLU A 100 27.47 -35.22 -29.96
N ILE A 101 26.65 -36.23 -30.21
CA ILE A 101 26.24 -37.24 -29.23
C ILE A 101 26.94 -38.54 -29.59
N SER A 102 27.90 -38.94 -28.77
CA SER A 102 28.77 -40.09 -29.04
C SER A 102 28.74 -41.03 -27.82
N ASN A 103 28.36 -42.30 -28.02
CA ASN A 103 28.15 -43.27 -26.94
C ASN A 103 27.22 -42.79 -25.80
N GLY A 104 26.17 -42.04 -26.15
CA GLY A 104 25.22 -41.44 -25.19
C GLY A 104 25.69 -40.13 -24.55
N ARG A 105 26.97 -39.76 -24.74
CA ARG A 105 27.56 -38.56 -24.14
C ARG A 105 27.38 -37.33 -25.04
N LEU A 106 26.76 -36.29 -24.50
CA LEU A 106 26.62 -34.99 -25.16
C LEU A 106 27.94 -34.20 -25.08
N SER A 107 28.41 -33.70 -26.23
CA SER A 107 29.63 -32.90 -26.33
C SER A 107 29.49 -31.76 -27.34
N ALA A 108 30.25 -30.69 -27.14
CA ALA A 108 30.33 -29.57 -28.08
C ALA A 108 31.73 -28.96 -28.14
N VAL A 109 32.08 -28.44 -29.31
CA VAL A 109 33.22 -27.54 -29.52
C VAL A 109 32.67 -26.19 -29.98
N VAL A 110 33.09 -25.12 -29.32
CA VAL A 110 32.62 -23.75 -29.58
C VAL A 110 33.81 -22.82 -29.68
N VAL A 111 33.85 -21.97 -30.70
CA VAL A 111 34.88 -20.93 -30.88
C VAL A 111 34.23 -19.57 -30.69
N ARG A 112 34.67 -18.81 -29.69
CA ARG A 112 34.20 -17.45 -29.40
C ARG A 112 35.31 -16.40 -29.41
N PRO A 113 35.01 -15.13 -29.72
CA PRO A 113 35.93 -14.03 -29.41
C PRO A 113 36.16 -13.91 -27.89
N LEU A 114 37.28 -13.31 -27.48
CA LEU A 114 37.52 -12.96 -26.09
C LEU A 114 36.79 -11.69 -25.65
N GLN A 115 36.41 -10.82 -26.59
CA GLN A 115 35.61 -9.63 -26.32
C GLN A 115 34.12 -9.93 -26.54
N ALA A 116 33.27 -9.28 -25.76
CA ALA A 116 31.82 -9.28 -25.96
C ALA A 116 31.44 -8.78 -27.36
N THR A 117 30.46 -9.44 -27.99
CA THR A 117 29.95 -9.07 -29.32
C THR A 117 28.75 -8.12 -29.23
N ASP A 118 28.00 -8.14 -28.12
CA ASP A 118 26.95 -7.17 -27.79
C ASP A 118 26.92 -6.78 -26.29
N ASP A 119 25.81 -6.22 -25.80
CA ASP A 119 25.64 -5.69 -24.44
C ASP A 119 25.28 -6.75 -23.37
N LYS A 120 25.14 -8.02 -23.76
CA LYS A 120 24.83 -9.15 -22.85
C LYS A 120 25.92 -10.20 -22.81
N ASP A 121 26.76 -10.27 -23.83
CA ASP A 121 28.00 -11.02 -23.82
C ASP A 121 28.96 -10.58 -22.72
N VAL A 122 29.78 -11.52 -22.23
CA VAL A 122 30.87 -11.24 -21.29
C VAL A 122 32.24 -11.33 -21.98
N SER A 123 33.01 -10.24 -21.93
CA SER A 123 34.43 -10.25 -22.27
C SER A 123 35.20 -11.12 -21.28
N ILE A 124 36.01 -12.04 -21.79
CA ILE A 124 36.78 -13.01 -21.00
C ILE A 124 38.14 -12.42 -20.60
N ASP A 125 38.41 -12.35 -19.29
CA ASP A 125 39.75 -12.09 -18.76
C ASP A 125 40.57 -13.37 -18.80
N VAL A 126 41.55 -13.43 -19.70
CA VAL A 126 42.44 -14.60 -19.83
C VAL A 126 43.27 -14.88 -18.58
N ASN A 127 43.48 -13.92 -17.69
CA ASN A 127 44.27 -14.13 -16.47
C ASN A 127 43.44 -14.75 -15.34
N GLN A 128 42.18 -14.33 -15.20
CA GLN A 128 41.31 -14.76 -14.10
C GLN A 128 39.82 -14.65 -14.47
N GLN A 129 39.29 -15.63 -15.20
CA GLN A 129 37.88 -15.68 -15.59
C GLN A 129 37.06 -16.52 -14.60
N ASN A 130 35.97 -15.95 -14.05
CA ASN A 130 34.97 -16.73 -13.35
C ASN A 130 34.05 -17.47 -14.34
N PHE A 131 33.77 -18.75 -14.05
CA PHE A 131 32.90 -19.58 -14.85
C PHE A 131 31.91 -20.38 -13.98
N LEU A 132 30.82 -20.78 -14.62
CA LEU A 132 29.71 -21.58 -14.09
C LEU A 132 29.46 -22.77 -15.01
N TYR A 133 28.96 -23.87 -14.46
CA TYR A 133 28.56 -25.04 -15.24
C TYR A 133 27.38 -25.77 -14.62
N SER A 134 26.58 -26.45 -15.45
CA SER A 134 25.50 -27.33 -14.98
C SER A 134 25.15 -28.39 -16.01
N SER A 135 24.46 -29.45 -15.59
CA SER A 135 23.89 -30.46 -16.49
C SER A 135 22.65 -31.10 -15.88
N ASN A 136 21.79 -31.71 -16.70
CA ASN A 136 20.62 -32.43 -16.21
C ASN A 136 20.25 -33.60 -17.14
N ALA A 137 19.63 -34.64 -16.60
CA ALA A 137 19.03 -35.74 -17.36
C ALA A 137 17.63 -35.39 -17.91
N ALA A 138 17.04 -34.27 -17.50
CA ALA A 138 15.89 -33.66 -18.14
C ALA A 138 16.33 -32.59 -19.16
N ALA A 139 15.49 -32.32 -20.17
CA ALA A 139 15.71 -31.28 -21.17
C ALA A 139 15.78 -29.86 -20.55
N TRP A 140 16.36 -28.90 -21.25
CA TRP A 140 16.44 -27.51 -20.78
C TRP A 140 15.03 -26.85 -20.82
N PRO A 141 14.67 -25.95 -19.89
CA PRO A 141 15.42 -25.48 -18.71
C PRO A 141 15.04 -26.21 -17.43
N ALA A 142 15.23 -27.55 -17.35
CA ALA A 142 14.96 -28.30 -16.13
C ALA A 142 15.97 -28.01 -15.01
N TYR A 143 15.46 -27.94 -13.77
CA TYR A 143 16.23 -27.70 -12.55
C TYR A 143 17.32 -28.78 -12.32
N HIS A 144 18.58 -28.41 -12.49
CA HIS A 144 19.76 -29.30 -12.39
C HIS A 144 20.06 -29.82 -10.97
N GLY A 145 19.39 -29.33 -9.93
CA GLY A 145 19.69 -29.73 -8.55
C GLY A 145 21.17 -29.51 -8.22
N THR A 146 21.81 -30.50 -7.60
CA THR A 146 23.24 -30.52 -7.24
C THR A 146 24.19 -30.67 -8.42
N SER A 147 23.70 -30.99 -9.63
CA SER A 147 24.49 -31.18 -10.85
C SER A 147 24.94 -29.84 -11.47
N ARG A 148 25.60 -29.01 -10.66
CA ARG A 148 26.03 -27.64 -10.98
C ARG A 148 27.30 -27.29 -10.20
N GLY A 149 28.08 -26.36 -10.73
CA GLY A 149 29.21 -25.78 -10.02
C GLY A 149 29.71 -24.51 -10.68
N GLY A 150 30.83 -24.02 -10.18
CA GLY A 150 31.54 -22.88 -10.74
C GLY A 150 32.93 -22.78 -10.14
N GLY A 151 33.75 -21.92 -10.74
CA GLY A 151 35.12 -21.71 -10.29
C GLY A 151 35.77 -20.54 -11.02
N THR A 152 37.08 -20.48 -10.95
CA THR A 152 37.88 -19.42 -11.59
C THR A 152 39.00 -20.09 -12.40
N LEU A 153 39.26 -19.58 -13.60
CA LEU A 153 40.24 -20.13 -14.54
C LEU A 153 41.24 -19.06 -14.97
N THR A 154 42.52 -19.44 -14.98
CA THR A 154 43.55 -18.74 -15.75
C THR A 154 43.64 -19.42 -17.11
N LEU A 155 43.18 -18.73 -18.16
CA LEU A 155 43.17 -19.21 -19.54
C LEU A 155 44.48 -18.87 -20.29
N ALA A 156 45.26 -17.93 -19.74
CA ALA A 156 46.58 -17.57 -20.21
C ALA A 156 47.58 -18.72 -19.98
N ASN A 157 48.48 -18.95 -20.93
CA ASN A 157 49.54 -19.93 -20.77
C ASN A 157 50.50 -19.49 -19.67
N ALA A 158 50.75 -20.37 -18.69
CA ALA A 158 51.76 -20.18 -17.63
C ALA A 158 53.19 -20.27 -18.21
N ALA A 159 53.57 -19.26 -18.99
CA ALA A 159 54.86 -19.19 -19.70
C ALA A 159 55.43 -17.76 -19.85
N THR A 160 54.83 -16.72 -19.24
CA THR A 160 55.38 -15.36 -19.18
C THR A 160 54.91 -14.60 -17.94
N ALA A 161 55.67 -14.64 -16.86
CA ALA A 161 55.50 -13.76 -15.70
C ALA A 161 56.85 -13.48 -15.02
N ALA A 162 57.68 -12.66 -15.65
CA ALA A 162 58.91 -12.14 -15.05
C ALA A 162 58.61 -10.78 -14.38
N SER A 163 58.61 -10.79 -13.05
CA SER A 163 58.93 -9.69 -12.12
C SER A 163 58.52 -8.23 -12.44
N SER A 164 57.77 -7.64 -11.50
CA SER A 164 58.11 -6.29 -11.00
C SER A 164 57.70 -6.07 -9.54
N THR A 165 58.66 -6.25 -8.63
CA THR A 165 58.75 -5.42 -7.41
C THR A 165 60.21 -5.35 -7.02
N THR A 166 60.71 -4.13 -6.86
CA THR A 166 62.13 -3.80 -6.70
C THR A 166 62.55 -3.83 -5.24
N ALA A 167 63.63 -4.55 -4.94
CA ALA A 167 64.50 -4.28 -3.79
C ALA A 167 65.97 -4.50 -4.21
N THR A 168 66.86 -3.69 -3.65
CA THR A 168 68.23 -3.44 -4.13
C THR A 168 69.21 -4.62 -3.96
N ALA A 169 70.27 -4.60 -4.77
CA ALA A 169 71.22 -5.70 -4.92
C ALA A 169 72.36 -5.72 -3.89
N ALA A 170 72.91 -6.93 -3.66
CA ALA A 170 74.32 -7.16 -3.35
C ALA A 170 74.75 -8.52 -3.94
N GLN A 171 75.96 -8.61 -4.51
CA GLN A 171 76.48 -9.81 -5.19
C GLN A 171 77.49 -10.59 -4.33
N SER A 172 77.60 -11.92 -4.52
CA SER A 172 78.89 -12.64 -4.56
C SER A 172 78.78 -14.11 -5.00
N ARG A 173 79.94 -14.71 -5.33
CA ARG A 173 80.22 -16.05 -5.92
C ARG A 173 81.19 -16.80 -4.97
N PHE A 174 81.53 -18.10 -5.00
CA PHE A 174 81.33 -19.32 -5.85
C PHE A 174 81.89 -20.52 -5.00
N PRO A 175 82.14 -21.77 -5.49
CA PRO A 175 81.36 -22.73 -6.28
C PRO A 175 81.28 -24.13 -5.55
N PRO A 176 81.63 -25.37 -6.06
CA PRO A 176 80.82 -26.58 -5.75
C PRO A 176 81.52 -27.70 -4.95
N GLY A 177 80.74 -28.68 -4.49
CA GLY A 177 81.21 -29.99 -3.99
C GLY A 177 80.05 -30.99 -3.84
N ALA A 178 80.23 -32.24 -4.27
CA ALA A 178 79.15 -33.24 -4.35
C ALA A 178 79.55 -34.60 -3.78
N SER A 179 78.60 -35.29 -3.12
CA SER A 179 78.51 -36.75 -2.94
C SER A 179 77.16 -37.16 -2.33
N PRO A 180 76.41 -38.11 -2.91
CA PRO A 180 75.23 -38.76 -2.31
C PRO A 180 75.54 -40.24 -1.93
N PRO A 181 74.61 -41.03 -1.36
CA PRO A 181 73.42 -40.70 -0.57
C PRO A 181 73.39 -41.44 0.81
N GLN A 182 72.49 -41.04 1.71
CA GLN A 182 71.88 -41.99 2.66
C GLN A 182 70.36 -41.80 2.68
N GLN A 183 69.64 -42.92 2.66
CA GLN A 183 68.18 -42.95 2.70
C GLN A 183 67.68 -42.61 4.10
N GLN A 184 67.12 -41.42 4.27
CA GLN A 184 66.14 -41.17 5.32
C GLN A 184 64.77 -40.98 4.65
N GLN A 185 63.77 -41.67 5.19
CA GLN A 185 62.38 -41.46 4.81
C GLN A 185 62.06 -39.98 4.99
N GLN A 186 61.68 -39.29 3.91
CA GLN A 186 61.14 -37.95 4.02
C GLN A 186 59.79 -38.04 4.71
N GLN A 187 59.80 -37.88 6.04
CA GLN A 187 58.64 -37.41 6.77
C GLN A 187 58.22 -36.10 6.12
N GLN A 188 57.07 -36.11 5.45
CA GLN A 188 56.44 -34.88 5.00
C GLN A 188 56.27 -33.99 6.23
N GLN A 189 56.82 -32.77 6.19
CA GLN A 189 56.55 -31.80 7.24
C GLN A 189 55.04 -31.58 7.30
N PRO A 190 54.43 -31.56 8.50
CA PRO A 190 53.00 -31.34 8.61
C PRO A 190 52.67 -29.97 8.01
N LEU A 191 51.74 -29.97 7.07
CA LEU A 191 51.25 -28.75 6.46
C LEU A 191 50.51 -27.93 7.52
N SER A 192 50.53 -26.61 7.43
CA SER A 192 50.02 -25.74 8.50
C SER A 192 49.34 -24.50 7.97
N VAL A 193 48.32 -24.03 8.70
CA VAL A 193 47.64 -22.76 8.47
C VAL A 193 47.47 -22.00 9.79
N ASP A 194 47.78 -20.70 9.77
CA ASP A 194 47.58 -19.82 10.92
C ASP A 194 46.13 -19.31 10.94
N LEU A 195 45.42 -19.62 12.02
CA LEU A 195 44.04 -19.19 12.29
C LEU A 195 44.09 -17.79 12.93
N THR A 196 44.58 -16.82 12.14
CA THR A 196 45.00 -15.49 12.62
C THR A 196 43.96 -14.73 13.42
N ALA A 197 42.66 -14.88 13.10
CA ALA A 197 41.57 -14.22 13.83
C ALA A 197 41.33 -14.77 15.25
N ILE A 198 41.94 -15.90 15.62
CA ILE A 198 41.84 -16.51 16.96
C ILE A 198 43.20 -16.80 17.62
N GLY A 199 44.32 -16.58 16.92
CA GLY A 199 45.68 -16.82 17.44
C GLY A 199 46.07 -18.30 17.55
N PHE A 200 45.32 -19.22 16.93
CA PHE A 200 45.65 -20.65 16.86
C PHE A 200 46.41 -20.97 15.58
N ARG A 201 47.16 -22.08 15.60
CA ARG A 201 47.72 -22.74 14.42
C ARG A 201 47.10 -24.13 14.29
N MET A 202 46.65 -24.45 13.08
CA MET A 202 46.23 -25.80 12.70
C MET A 202 47.31 -26.42 11.82
N ASN A 203 47.87 -27.54 12.26
CA ASN A 203 48.76 -28.39 11.47
C ASN A 203 48.00 -29.66 11.08
N TRP A 204 48.38 -30.30 9.98
CA TRP A 204 47.83 -31.59 9.60
C TRP A 204 48.81 -32.45 8.81
N ARG A 205 48.53 -33.76 8.78
CA ARG A 205 49.18 -34.71 7.88
C ARG A 205 48.20 -35.80 7.45
N LEU A 206 48.34 -36.25 6.20
CA LEU A 206 47.62 -37.40 5.67
C LEU A 206 48.34 -38.67 6.13
N LEU A 207 47.59 -39.59 6.73
CA LEU A 207 48.07 -40.90 7.18
C LEU A 207 47.65 -41.98 6.18
N SER A 208 48.31 -43.14 6.23
CA SER A 208 47.95 -44.28 5.38
C SER A 208 46.54 -44.82 5.69
N GLY A 209 45.77 -45.06 4.63
CA GLY A 209 44.40 -45.59 4.70
C GLY A 209 43.34 -44.51 4.93
N ASP A 210 43.25 -43.51 4.04
CA ASP A 210 42.24 -42.45 4.02
C ASP A 210 42.02 -41.74 5.38
N ARG A 211 43.11 -41.43 6.12
CA ARG A 211 43.03 -40.76 7.44
C ARG A 211 43.77 -39.43 7.46
N LEU A 212 43.28 -38.52 8.28
CA LEU A 212 43.79 -37.18 8.52
C LEU A 212 44.09 -37.01 10.01
N GLU A 213 45.34 -36.69 10.33
CA GLU A 213 45.68 -36.18 11.66
C GLU A 213 45.66 -34.65 11.62
N LEU A 214 44.92 -34.05 12.55
CA LEU A 214 44.79 -32.62 12.79
C LEU A 214 45.40 -32.29 14.15
N ALA A 215 46.27 -31.30 14.21
CA ALA A 215 46.84 -30.79 15.46
C ALA A 215 46.57 -29.29 15.58
N LEU A 216 45.79 -28.91 16.60
CA LEU A 216 45.47 -27.53 16.95
C LEU A 216 46.32 -27.09 18.13
N SER A 217 46.91 -25.89 18.06
CA SER A 217 47.56 -25.28 19.23
C SER A 217 47.44 -23.77 19.21
N GLY A 218 47.24 -23.16 20.38
CA GLY A 218 47.06 -21.71 20.51
C GLY A 218 47.18 -21.25 21.97
N PRO A 219 46.84 -19.99 22.27
CA PRO A 219 46.88 -19.46 23.62
C PRO A 219 45.86 -20.17 24.52
N ASP A 220 46.19 -20.35 25.80
CA ASP A 220 45.26 -20.91 26.78
C ASP A 220 44.18 -19.92 27.23
N SER A 221 44.27 -18.63 26.86
CA SER A 221 43.33 -17.57 27.23
C SER A 221 41.89 -17.74 26.69
N VAL A 222 41.63 -18.76 25.87
CA VAL A 222 40.29 -19.13 25.41
C VAL A 222 39.69 -20.23 26.28
N ARG A 223 38.37 -20.18 26.48
CA ARG A 223 37.56 -21.23 27.11
C ARG A 223 37.20 -22.34 26.14
N TRP A 224 37.01 -22.01 24.86
CA TRP A 224 36.84 -23.01 23.81
C TRP A 224 37.39 -22.52 22.46
N VAL A 225 37.76 -23.47 21.61
CA VAL A 225 38.08 -23.28 20.20
C VAL A 225 37.39 -24.36 19.37
N GLY A 226 36.66 -23.96 18.34
CA GLY A 226 35.96 -24.85 17.41
C GLY A 226 36.56 -24.72 16.02
N VAL A 227 36.80 -25.86 15.36
CA VAL A 227 37.16 -25.94 13.95
C VAL A 227 36.22 -26.92 13.27
N GLY A 228 35.67 -26.54 12.12
CA GLY A 228 34.74 -27.39 11.39
C GLY A 228 34.98 -27.42 9.89
N PHE A 229 34.55 -28.52 9.29
CA PHE A 229 34.69 -28.83 7.88
C PHE A 229 33.31 -29.05 7.27
N GLY A 230 33.05 -28.44 6.11
CA GLY A 230 31.73 -28.50 5.50
C GLY A 230 31.72 -28.05 4.03
N PRO A 231 30.53 -27.94 3.40
CA PRO A 231 30.38 -27.54 2.00
C PRO A 231 30.59 -26.03 1.77
N SER A 232 30.82 -25.24 2.82
CA SER A 232 30.92 -23.79 2.74
C SER A 232 31.87 -23.21 3.80
N SER A 233 32.69 -22.23 3.41
CA SER A 233 33.55 -21.47 4.32
C SER A 233 32.88 -20.24 4.94
N THR A 234 31.57 -20.07 4.71
CA THR A 234 30.78 -18.91 5.19
C THR A 234 29.50 -19.31 5.92
N SER A 235 29.19 -20.60 6.04
CA SER A 235 27.97 -21.10 6.66
C SER A 235 28.21 -22.29 7.57
N MET A 236 27.65 -22.23 8.79
CA MET A 236 27.72 -23.32 9.75
C MET A 236 26.77 -24.50 9.44
N ALA A 237 25.82 -24.31 8.52
CA ALA A 237 24.89 -25.37 8.13
C ALA A 237 25.58 -26.46 7.30
N GLY A 238 25.44 -27.72 7.71
CA GLY A 238 26.01 -28.90 7.07
C GLY A 238 27.51 -29.07 7.28
N ALA A 239 28.06 -28.61 8.40
CA ALA A 239 29.48 -28.75 8.74
C ALA A 239 29.65 -29.46 10.09
N ASP A 240 30.62 -30.38 10.17
CA ASP A 240 31.04 -31.05 11.41
C ASP A 240 32.08 -30.18 12.11
N TYR A 241 32.00 -30.13 13.44
CA TYR A 241 32.79 -29.27 14.30
C TYR A 241 33.47 -30.06 15.41
N LEU A 242 34.80 -30.05 15.38
CA LEU A 242 35.63 -30.44 16.50
C LEU A 242 35.76 -29.23 17.44
N VAL A 243 35.18 -29.33 18.64
CA VAL A 243 35.23 -28.27 19.65
C VAL A 243 36.09 -28.72 20.82
N LEU A 244 37.17 -27.99 21.05
CA LEU A 244 38.07 -28.16 22.19
C LEU A 244 37.66 -27.16 23.28
N GLU A 245 37.20 -27.68 24.41
CA GLU A 245 36.78 -26.92 25.59
C GLU A 245 37.83 -27.04 26.70
N ARG A 246 38.03 -25.97 27.47
CA ARG A 246 38.90 -25.90 28.66
C ARG A 246 38.04 -25.86 29.92
N SER A 247 38.25 -26.82 30.82
CA SER A 247 37.51 -26.98 32.08
C SER A 247 37.48 -25.70 32.91
N ALA A 248 36.43 -25.56 33.74
CA ALA A 248 36.25 -24.45 34.67
C ALA A 248 37.51 -24.17 35.51
N ASP A 249 38.18 -25.24 35.96
CA ASP A 249 39.43 -25.25 36.75
C ASP A 249 40.67 -24.71 36.01
N GLY A 250 40.62 -24.61 34.68
CA GLY A 250 41.72 -24.16 33.84
C GLY A 250 42.90 -25.15 33.68
N MET A 251 42.86 -26.31 34.33
CA MET A 251 43.92 -27.34 34.33
C MET A 251 43.63 -28.51 33.38
N SER A 252 42.36 -28.72 33.01
CA SER A 252 41.94 -29.81 32.12
C SER A 252 41.18 -29.30 30.88
N CYS A 253 41.01 -30.19 29.90
CA CYS A 253 40.32 -29.92 28.64
C CYS A 253 39.52 -31.14 28.18
N SER A 254 38.60 -30.93 27.25
CA SER A 254 37.80 -31.98 26.60
C SER A 254 37.61 -31.64 25.12
N LEU A 255 37.59 -32.67 24.27
CA LEU A 255 37.16 -32.53 22.89
C LEU A 255 35.73 -33.05 22.76
N GLY A 256 34.88 -32.31 22.08
CA GLY A 256 33.54 -32.73 21.69
C GLY A 256 33.35 -32.69 20.18
N ASP A 257 32.43 -33.53 19.73
CA ASP A 257 32.00 -33.64 18.35
C ASP A 257 30.60 -33.05 18.18
N PHE A 258 30.40 -32.26 17.13
CA PHE A 258 29.19 -31.46 16.96
C PHE A 258 28.85 -31.27 15.49
N PHE A 259 27.56 -31.32 15.14
CA PHE A 259 27.06 -31.04 13.80
C PHE A 259 26.32 -29.70 13.73
N GLY A 260 26.58 -28.92 12.69
CA GLY A 260 25.88 -27.68 12.40
C GLY A 260 24.61 -27.90 11.58
N GLU A 261 23.46 -28.13 12.21
CA GLU A 261 22.19 -28.27 11.48
C GLU A 261 21.75 -26.97 10.75
N VAL A 262 22.01 -25.81 11.37
CA VAL A 262 21.45 -24.52 10.97
C VAL A 262 22.52 -23.42 10.97
N HIS A 263 22.48 -22.56 9.96
CA HIS A 263 23.38 -21.42 9.83
C HIS A 263 23.24 -20.44 11.00
N ALA A 264 24.38 -20.07 11.61
CA ALA A 264 24.48 -19.12 12.73
C ALA A 264 23.71 -19.52 14.02
N GLN A 265 23.51 -20.82 14.22
CA GLN A 265 23.17 -21.40 15.52
C GLN A 265 24.38 -22.16 16.08
N ALA A 266 24.39 -22.41 17.39
CA ALA A 266 25.42 -23.26 17.99
C ALA A 266 25.28 -24.70 17.43
N PRO A 267 26.38 -25.34 17.01
CA PRO A 267 26.38 -26.75 16.63
C PRO A 267 25.80 -27.63 17.75
N VAL A 268 25.01 -28.63 17.38
CA VAL A 268 24.43 -29.60 18.32
C VAL A 268 25.44 -30.73 18.52
N ARG A 269 25.62 -31.21 19.75
CA ARG A 269 26.53 -32.33 20.02
C ARG A 269 26.05 -33.54 19.23
N ASP A 270 26.97 -34.18 18.51
CA ASP A 270 26.62 -35.38 17.78
C ASP A 270 26.34 -36.54 18.76
N ALA A 271 25.30 -37.30 18.44
CA ALA A 271 24.87 -38.49 19.16
C ALA A 271 25.13 -39.78 18.35
N GLY A 272 25.66 -39.65 17.14
CA GLY A 272 26.08 -40.72 16.24
C GLY A 272 27.47 -41.28 16.55
N ALA A 273 28.13 -41.80 15.53
CA ALA A 273 29.52 -42.26 15.64
C ALA A 273 30.46 -41.05 15.58
N PRO A 274 31.45 -40.93 16.49
CA PRO A 274 32.31 -39.76 16.53
C PRO A 274 33.10 -39.60 15.23
N SER A 275 33.17 -38.38 14.73
CA SER A 275 33.89 -37.95 13.53
C SER A 275 35.41 -38.17 13.57
N PHE A 276 35.93 -38.77 14.65
CA PHE A 276 37.34 -39.07 14.91
C PHE A 276 37.56 -40.45 15.56
N GLU A 277 38.62 -41.15 15.12
CA GLU A 277 39.07 -42.44 15.68
C GLU A 277 39.80 -42.28 17.02
N SER A 278 40.50 -41.16 17.20
CA SER A 278 41.19 -40.85 18.46
C SER A 278 41.38 -39.35 18.62
N ALA A 279 41.39 -38.90 19.88
CA ALA A 279 41.63 -37.52 20.25
C ALA A 279 42.45 -37.45 21.55
N SER A 280 43.31 -36.45 21.64
CA SER A 280 43.99 -36.04 22.86
C SER A 280 43.94 -34.51 22.99
N CYS A 281 43.99 -34.00 24.21
CA CYS A 281 44.16 -32.58 24.48
C CYS A 281 45.07 -32.36 25.68
N GLU A 282 45.74 -31.21 25.71
CA GLU A 282 46.69 -30.84 26.74
C GLU A 282 46.62 -29.32 26.99
N VAL A 283 46.72 -28.93 28.26
CA VAL A 283 46.92 -27.53 28.69
C VAL A 283 48.30 -27.43 29.32
N SER A 284 49.25 -26.79 28.64
CA SER A 284 50.67 -26.83 29.00
C SER A 284 51.37 -25.54 28.60
N GLY A 285 52.15 -24.96 29.51
CA GLY A 285 52.98 -23.77 29.24
C GLY A 285 52.22 -22.60 28.58
N SER A 286 51.09 -22.17 29.15
CA SER A 286 50.17 -21.15 28.61
C SER A 286 49.65 -21.42 27.18
N ARG A 287 49.59 -22.69 26.78
CA ARG A 287 49.00 -23.12 25.51
C ARG A 287 47.90 -24.15 25.74
N LEU A 288 46.87 -24.04 24.92
CA LEU A 288 45.83 -25.06 24.75
C LEU A 288 46.12 -25.78 23.43
N SER A 289 46.17 -27.12 23.46
CA SER A 289 46.43 -27.94 22.28
C SER A 289 45.59 -29.20 22.26
N ALA A 290 45.29 -29.68 21.05
CA ALA A 290 44.66 -30.98 20.82
C ALA A 290 45.19 -31.63 19.54
N VAL A 291 45.22 -32.96 19.52
CA VAL A 291 45.54 -33.78 18.34
C VAL A 291 44.40 -34.75 18.12
N VAL A 292 43.92 -34.83 16.88
CA VAL A 292 42.73 -35.60 16.48
C VAL A 292 43.05 -36.38 15.22
N VAL A 293 42.73 -37.68 15.19
CA VAL A 293 42.84 -38.50 13.99
C VAL A 293 41.43 -38.84 13.52
N ARG A 294 41.07 -38.43 12.29
CA ARG A 294 39.78 -38.74 11.67
C ARG A 294 39.90 -39.45 10.32
N PRO A 295 38.90 -40.27 9.92
CA PRO A 295 38.78 -40.69 8.53
C PRO A 295 38.49 -39.49 7.61
N LEU A 296 38.86 -39.60 6.34
CA LEU A 296 38.50 -38.63 5.29
C LEU A 296 37.06 -38.81 4.79
N LYS A 297 36.47 -39.98 5.04
CA LYS A 297 35.06 -40.29 4.71
C LYS A 297 34.21 -40.12 5.94
N ALA A 298 32.97 -39.71 5.72
CA ALA A 298 31.95 -39.60 6.75
C ALA A 298 31.72 -40.95 7.46
N SER A 299 31.62 -40.93 8.79
CA SER A 299 31.37 -42.11 9.62
C SER A 299 29.88 -42.46 9.66
N ASP A 300 29.01 -41.44 9.65
CA ASP A 300 27.57 -41.59 9.48
C ASP A 300 26.92 -40.42 8.69
N GLY A 301 25.61 -40.21 8.84
CA GLY A 301 24.84 -39.20 8.11
C GLY A 301 24.92 -37.76 8.67
N MET A 302 25.58 -37.57 9.82
CA MET A 302 25.86 -36.28 10.46
C MET A 302 27.33 -35.86 10.27
N ASP A 303 28.10 -36.63 9.49
CA ASP A 303 29.50 -36.38 9.16
C ASP A 303 29.68 -35.91 7.70
N VAL A 304 30.68 -35.05 7.45
CA VAL A 304 31.09 -34.59 6.13
C VAL A 304 32.39 -35.28 5.69
N SER A 305 32.35 -35.87 4.50
CA SER A 305 33.55 -36.37 3.83
C SER A 305 34.43 -35.21 3.34
N ILE A 306 35.72 -35.29 3.60
CA ILE A 306 36.71 -34.24 3.35
C ILE A 306 37.25 -34.32 1.91
N ASP A 307 37.17 -33.24 1.13
CA ASP A 307 37.93 -33.12 -0.13
C ASP A 307 39.38 -32.68 0.16
N VAL A 308 40.31 -33.62 -0.04
CA VAL A 308 41.74 -33.42 0.19
C VAL A 308 42.33 -32.31 -0.71
N ASN A 309 41.72 -32.02 -1.87
CA ASN A 309 42.22 -31.04 -2.82
C ASN A 309 41.73 -29.61 -2.48
N GLN A 310 40.48 -29.46 -2.04
CA GLN A 310 39.89 -28.14 -1.72
C GLN A 310 38.73 -28.25 -0.72
N GLN A 311 39.05 -28.44 0.55
CA GLN A 311 38.06 -28.46 1.64
C GLN A 311 37.66 -27.05 2.07
N SER A 312 36.38 -26.76 2.27
CA SER A 312 35.97 -25.56 3.01
C SER A 312 36.02 -25.82 4.53
N PHE A 313 36.59 -24.87 5.27
CA PHE A 313 36.70 -24.94 6.73
C PHE A 313 36.31 -23.62 7.40
N LEU A 314 35.87 -23.73 8.64
CA LEU A 314 35.42 -22.66 9.53
C LEU A 314 36.12 -22.80 10.88
N TYR A 315 36.36 -21.69 11.56
CA TYR A 315 36.93 -21.71 12.91
C TYR A 315 36.41 -20.55 13.76
N ALA A 316 36.35 -20.77 15.07
CA ALA A 316 35.95 -19.77 16.07
C ALA A 316 36.55 -20.07 17.44
N SER A 317 36.64 -19.07 18.32
CA SER A 317 36.99 -19.27 19.72
C SER A 317 36.30 -18.25 20.62
N SER A 318 36.19 -18.55 21.92
CA SER A 318 35.69 -17.59 22.91
C SER A 318 36.41 -17.74 24.25
N PRO A 319 36.64 -16.64 25.00
CA PRO A 319 37.08 -16.69 26.40
C PRO A 319 35.94 -17.03 27.38
N SER A 320 34.71 -17.21 26.90
CA SER A 320 33.53 -17.63 27.69
C SER A 320 33.18 -19.10 27.45
N GLU A 321 32.49 -19.72 28.40
CA GLU A 321 32.12 -21.15 28.37
C GLU A 321 31.31 -21.55 27.12
N TRP A 322 31.41 -22.81 26.68
CA TRP A 322 30.65 -23.30 25.53
C TRP A 322 29.16 -23.52 25.88
N PRO A 323 28.19 -23.22 24.99
CA PRO A 323 28.31 -22.57 23.68
C PRO A 323 28.01 -21.05 23.73
N THR A 324 28.90 -20.25 24.32
CA THR A 324 28.77 -18.77 24.29
C THR A 324 29.21 -18.18 22.94
N TYR A 325 28.51 -17.13 22.49
CA TYR A 325 28.83 -16.37 21.28
C TYR A 325 30.30 -15.89 21.22
N HIS A 326 30.91 -15.98 20.04
CA HIS A 326 32.35 -15.81 19.80
C HIS A 326 32.72 -14.51 19.03
N ALA A 327 31.74 -13.63 18.77
CA ALA A 327 31.95 -12.30 18.18
C ALA A 327 32.91 -12.31 16.96
N ALA A 328 33.96 -11.46 16.97
CA ALA A 328 34.91 -11.32 15.89
C ALA A 328 36.03 -12.38 15.87
N ALA A 329 36.14 -13.21 16.92
CA ALA A 329 37.13 -14.28 17.03
C ALA A 329 36.70 -15.51 16.21
N ARG A 330 36.65 -15.33 14.87
CA ARG A 330 36.21 -16.34 13.91
C ARG A 330 36.78 -16.10 12.52
N GLY A 331 36.85 -17.15 11.72
CA GLY A 331 37.20 -17.07 10.31
C GLY A 331 36.79 -18.33 9.54
N GLY A 332 37.14 -18.36 8.26
CA GLY A 332 36.90 -19.47 7.37
C GLY A 332 37.64 -19.28 6.06
N GLY A 333 37.83 -20.38 5.33
CA GLY A 333 38.49 -20.37 4.04
C GLY A 333 38.33 -21.70 3.31
N THR A 334 38.99 -21.78 2.16
CA THR A 334 39.27 -23.06 1.50
C THR A 334 40.69 -23.50 1.82
N LEU A 335 40.90 -24.81 1.94
CA LEU A 335 42.19 -25.40 2.26
C LEU A 335 42.42 -26.65 1.42
N SER A 336 43.56 -26.69 0.73
CA SER A 336 44.06 -27.88 0.07
C SER A 336 44.90 -28.69 1.05
N LEU A 337 44.34 -29.78 1.58
CA LEU A 337 45.03 -30.64 2.53
C LEU A 337 46.19 -31.41 1.88
N ALA A 338 46.17 -31.60 0.56
CA ALA A 338 47.29 -32.17 -0.20
C ALA A 338 48.49 -31.22 -0.37
N THR A 339 48.27 -29.89 -0.43
CA THR A 339 49.32 -28.93 -0.87
C THR A 339 49.64 -27.82 0.12
N GLY A 340 48.79 -27.58 1.13
CA GLY A 340 48.92 -26.43 2.04
C GLY A 340 48.36 -25.13 1.47
N ALA A 341 47.92 -25.09 0.21
CA ALA A 341 47.32 -23.90 -0.37
C ALA A 341 46.01 -23.54 0.34
N SER A 342 45.94 -22.34 0.92
CA SER A 342 44.76 -21.82 1.60
C SER A 342 44.23 -20.55 0.95
N GLY A 343 42.93 -20.49 0.69
CA GLY A 343 42.23 -19.29 0.23
C GLY A 343 41.41 -18.69 1.37
N SER A 344 41.73 -17.46 1.78
CA SER A 344 40.93 -16.74 2.79
C SER A 344 39.63 -16.23 2.15
N SER A 345 38.50 -16.84 2.49
CA SER A 345 37.21 -16.16 2.32
C SER A 345 37.15 -15.07 3.39
N GLY A 346 37.55 -13.85 3.01
CA GLY A 346 37.50 -12.68 3.89
C GLY A 346 36.13 -12.61 4.55
N ALA A 347 36.10 -12.70 5.88
CA ALA A 347 34.86 -12.76 6.64
C ALA A 347 34.02 -11.52 6.30
N ALA A 348 32.91 -11.72 5.58
CA ALA A 348 32.09 -10.66 5.01
C ALA A 348 31.84 -9.57 6.05
N ASN A 349 32.53 -8.42 5.88
CA ASN A 349 32.91 -7.50 6.95
C ASN A 349 31.96 -7.54 8.15
N GLY A 350 32.31 -8.31 9.19
CA GLY A 350 31.39 -8.57 10.30
C GLY A 350 30.96 -7.27 11.01
N GLU A 351 31.86 -6.27 10.99
CA GLU A 351 31.62 -4.90 11.42
C GLU A 351 30.64 -4.14 10.50
N LEU A 352 30.72 -4.32 9.17
CA LEU A 352 29.79 -3.72 8.21
C LEU A 352 28.38 -4.32 8.38
N LEU A 353 28.27 -5.65 8.47
CA LEU A 353 26.98 -6.30 8.74
C LEU A 353 26.39 -5.86 10.08
N ARG A 354 27.20 -5.80 11.15
CA ARG A 354 26.77 -5.23 12.45
C ARG A 354 26.31 -3.78 12.31
N LYS A 355 27.07 -2.92 11.61
CA LYS A 355 26.70 -1.52 11.35
C LYS A 355 25.39 -1.41 10.57
N VAL A 356 25.16 -2.25 9.55
CA VAL A 356 23.92 -2.30 8.77
C VAL A 356 22.73 -2.77 9.62
N TRP A 357 22.92 -3.74 10.51
CA TRP A 357 21.88 -4.22 11.44
C TRP A 357 21.51 -3.17 12.49
N LEU A 358 22.51 -2.51 13.10
CA LEU A 358 22.31 -1.36 14.01
C LEU A 358 21.62 -0.19 13.29
N LEU A 359 22.07 0.17 12.08
CA LEU A 359 21.48 1.24 11.30
C LEU A 359 20.01 0.93 10.94
N HIS A 360 19.69 -0.31 10.55
CA HIS A 360 18.31 -0.73 10.36
C HIS A 360 17.49 -0.59 11.65
N GLY A 361 17.96 -1.14 12.77
CA GLY A 361 17.26 -1.09 14.06
C GLY A 361 16.97 0.34 14.53
N ILE A 362 17.98 1.21 14.51
CA ILE A 362 17.86 2.63 14.88
C ILE A 362 16.92 3.36 13.91
N THR A 363 17.07 3.14 12.60
CA THR A 363 16.24 3.82 11.59
C THR A 363 14.78 3.42 11.69
N MET A 364 14.48 2.13 11.90
CA MET A 364 13.11 1.65 12.12
C MET A 364 12.55 2.17 13.45
N MET A 365 13.36 2.24 14.53
CA MET A 365 12.95 2.80 15.82
C MET A 365 12.54 4.28 15.70
N LEU A 366 13.34 5.10 15.01
CA LEU A 366 13.02 6.52 14.79
C LEU A 366 11.80 6.70 13.88
N LEU A 367 11.69 5.92 12.80
CA LEU A 367 10.57 6.00 11.86
C LEU A 367 9.25 5.58 12.51
N PHE A 368 9.17 4.42 13.13
CA PHE A 368 7.91 3.91 13.69
C PHE A 368 7.61 4.46 15.09
N GLY A 369 8.63 4.78 15.89
CA GLY A 369 8.44 5.36 17.23
C GLY A 369 8.09 6.86 17.24
N LEU A 370 8.61 7.64 16.27
CA LEU A 370 8.42 9.10 16.20
C LEU A 370 7.82 9.56 14.86
N GLY A 371 8.36 9.09 13.74
CA GLY A 371 7.95 9.53 12.39
C GLY A 371 6.49 9.26 12.06
N TYR A 372 6.06 8.00 12.09
CA TYR A 372 4.68 7.58 11.77
C TYR A 372 3.63 8.20 12.72
N PRO A 373 3.83 8.24 14.05
CA PRO A 373 2.97 9.01 14.95
C PRO A 373 2.87 10.49 14.55
N THR A 374 3.99 11.13 14.22
CA THR A 374 4.01 12.52 13.73
C THR A 374 3.24 12.69 12.41
N ALA A 375 3.36 11.73 11.49
CA ALA A 375 2.60 11.72 10.24
C ALA A 375 1.09 11.62 10.48
N ILE A 376 0.63 10.84 11.47
CA ILE A 376 -0.78 10.72 11.84
C ILE A 376 -1.27 12.00 12.54
N VAL A 377 -0.49 12.52 13.49
CA VAL A 377 -0.72 13.82 14.14
C VAL A 377 -0.89 14.92 13.10
N SER A 378 -0.07 14.96 12.05
CA SER A 378 -0.17 16.00 11.02
C SER A 378 -1.51 16.00 10.24
N VAL A 379 -2.13 14.84 9.99
CA VAL A 379 -3.48 14.77 9.37
C VAL A 379 -4.63 14.85 10.37
N LEU A 380 -4.38 14.67 11.68
CA LEU A 380 -5.38 14.91 12.73
C LEU A 380 -5.54 16.41 13.01
N PHE A 381 -4.43 17.12 13.27
CA PHE A 381 -4.47 18.53 13.67
C PHE A 381 -4.47 19.49 12.47
N PHE A 382 -3.68 19.21 11.45
CA PHE A 382 -3.55 20.08 10.26
C PHE A 382 -4.35 19.55 9.06
N ARG A 383 -5.45 18.81 9.31
CA ARG A 383 -6.31 18.17 8.30
C ARG A 383 -6.73 19.07 7.14
N ASN A 384 -6.93 20.36 7.41
CA ASN A 384 -7.40 21.36 6.45
C ASN A 384 -6.28 22.25 5.88
N THR A 385 -5.02 22.06 6.28
CA THR A 385 -3.89 22.87 5.75
C THR A 385 -3.11 22.07 4.71
N ARG A 386 -2.62 22.77 3.68
CA ARG A 386 -1.75 22.18 2.65
C ARG A 386 -0.47 21.60 3.25
N VAL A 387 0.03 22.21 4.33
CA VAL A 387 1.23 21.79 5.08
C VAL A 387 1.01 20.44 5.77
N GLY A 388 -0.11 20.26 6.47
CA GLY A 388 -0.42 19.01 7.18
C GLY A 388 -0.48 17.79 6.27
N PHE A 389 -1.19 17.94 5.14
CA PHE A 389 -1.28 16.89 4.14
C PHE A 389 0.07 16.56 3.48
N GLN A 390 0.88 17.58 3.16
CA GLN A 390 2.21 17.35 2.58
C GLN A 390 3.18 16.73 3.59
N LEU A 391 3.13 17.12 4.86
CA LEU A 391 3.96 16.55 5.92
C LEU A 391 3.66 15.06 6.13
N HIS A 392 2.37 14.69 6.20
CA HIS A 392 1.93 13.29 6.22
C HIS A 392 2.46 12.49 5.01
N LYS A 393 2.27 13.05 3.81
CA LYS A 393 2.73 12.40 2.57
C LYS A 393 4.25 12.22 2.56
N MET A 394 5.02 13.26 2.89
CA MET A 394 6.49 13.22 2.89
C MET A 394 7.02 12.21 3.90
N ILE A 395 6.54 12.22 5.14
CA ILE A 395 6.99 11.27 6.18
C ILE A 395 6.60 9.83 5.80
N GLY A 396 5.38 9.62 5.28
CA GLY A 396 4.94 8.30 4.81
C GLY A 396 5.78 7.76 3.64
N GLN A 397 6.09 8.61 2.65
CA GLN A 397 6.93 8.22 1.51
C GLN A 397 8.38 7.94 1.92
N PHE A 398 8.96 8.78 2.79
CA PHE A 398 10.30 8.57 3.33
C PHE A 398 10.37 7.27 4.14
N GLY A 399 9.36 7.00 4.98
CA GLY A 399 9.23 5.76 5.73
C GLY A 399 9.21 4.53 4.83
N VAL A 400 8.36 4.52 3.79
CA VAL A 400 8.30 3.41 2.81
C VAL A 400 9.62 3.23 2.07
N GLY A 401 10.28 4.32 1.66
CA GLY A 401 11.61 4.25 1.03
C GLY A 401 12.66 3.61 1.93
N ALA A 402 12.76 4.03 3.19
CA ALA A 402 13.69 3.47 4.17
C ALA A 402 13.39 2.00 4.50
N ILE A 403 12.12 1.61 4.58
CA ILE A 403 11.68 0.22 4.74
C ILE A 403 12.14 -0.62 3.55
N ILE A 404 11.91 -0.17 2.30
CA ILE A 404 12.34 -0.89 1.10
C ILE A 404 13.86 -1.04 1.03
N VAL A 405 14.61 0.05 1.20
CA VAL A 405 16.08 0.02 1.13
C VAL A 405 16.65 -0.94 2.16
N THR A 406 16.22 -0.85 3.43
CA THR A 406 16.74 -1.73 4.47
C THR A 406 16.24 -3.18 4.35
N ALA A 407 15.01 -3.42 3.90
CA ALA A 407 14.52 -4.78 3.63
C ALA A 407 15.26 -5.43 2.44
N LEU A 408 15.64 -4.67 1.42
CA LEU A 408 16.51 -5.13 0.34
C LEU A 408 17.92 -5.44 0.87
N SER A 409 18.51 -4.57 1.69
CA SER A 409 19.81 -4.86 2.35
C SER A 409 19.79 -6.15 3.17
N MET A 410 18.68 -6.46 3.85
CA MET A 410 18.51 -7.72 4.60
C MET A 410 18.10 -8.91 3.72
N SER A 411 17.62 -8.69 2.49
CA SER A 411 17.21 -9.79 1.60
C SER A 411 18.39 -10.60 1.07
N PHE A 412 19.62 -10.07 1.19
CA PHE A 412 20.88 -10.77 0.94
C PHE A 412 21.29 -11.73 2.08
N THR A 413 20.60 -11.71 3.24
CA THR A 413 20.83 -12.68 4.32
C THR A 413 19.67 -13.67 4.43
N THR A 414 19.97 -14.97 4.27
CA THR A 414 18.96 -16.04 4.31
C THR A 414 18.35 -16.24 5.70
N THR A 415 19.05 -15.82 6.74
CA THR A 415 18.71 -16.01 8.16
C THR A 415 17.44 -15.28 8.59
N SER A 416 17.23 -14.05 8.13
CA SER A 416 16.12 -13.20 8.63
C SER A 416 14.73 -13.74 8.30
N LYS A 417 14.57 -14.44 7.16
CA LYS A 417 13.26 -14.88 6.63
C LYS A 417 12.54 -15.95 7.46
N ARG A 418 13.22 -16.65 8.38
CA ARG A 418 12.61 -17.67 9.28
C ARG A 418 12.34 -17.17 10.70
N THR A 419 12.60 -15.90 11.00
CA THR A 419 12.37 -15.32 12.34
C THR A 419 10.98 -14.69 12.44
N VAL A 420 10.41 -14.60 13.66
CA VAL A 420 9.15 -13.89 13.91
C VAL A 420 9.23 -12.43 13.45
N HIS A 421 10.36 -11.77 13.69
CA HIS A 421 10.64 -10.42 13.18
C HIS A 421 10.61 -10.36 11.64
N GLY A 422 11.18 -11.35 10.95
CA GLY A 422 11.15 -11.44 9.48
C GLY A 422 9.74 -11.56 8.91
N TYR A 423 8.93 -12.50 9.42
CA TYR A 423 7.54 -12.67 8.97
C TYR A 423 6.69 -11.42 9.23
N MET A 424 6.75 -10.87 10.44
CA MET A 424 6.02 -9.64 10.82
C MET A 424 6.53 -8.41 10.06
N GLY A 425 7.83 -8.35 9.78
CA GLY A 425 8.46 -7.32 8.96
C GLY A 425 7.96 -7.33 7.52
N ILE A 426 7.88 -8.50 6.88
CA ILE A 426 7.33 -8.65 5.52
C ILE A 426 5.86 -8.21 5.46
N LEU A 427 5.04 -8.64 6.42
CA LEU A 427 3.64 -8.20 6.55
C LEU A 427 3.54 -6.66 6.70
N THR A 428 4.41 -6.06 7.50
CA THR A 428 4.50 -4.60 7.70
C THR A 428 4.90 -3.87 6.41
N VAL A 429 5.88 -4.40 5.66
CA VAL A 429 6.32 -3.84 4.37
C VAL A 429 5.17 -3.85 3.35
N VAL A 430 4.48 -4.99 3.22
CA VAL A 430 3.32 -5.12 2.30
C VAL A 430 2.21 -4.15 2.69
N ALA A 431 1.87 -4.06 3.97
CA ALA A 431 0.86 -3.11 4.46
C ALA A 431 1.26 -1.64 4.19
N ALA A 432 2.53 -1.28 4.38
CA ALA A 432 3.03 0.07 4.12
C ALA A 432 3.02 0.42 2.62
N LEU A 433 3.36 -0.53 1.74
CA LEU A 433 3.23 -0.37 0.28
C LEU A 433 1.77 -0.17 -0.14
N VAL A 434 0.84 -0.96 0.39
CA VAL A 434 -0.61 -0.81 0.13
C VAL A 434 -1.12 0.54 0.64
N LEU A 435 -0.70 0.99 1.82
CA LEU A 435 -1.03 2.33 2.35
C LEU A 435 -0.56 3.44 1.42
N ALA A 436 0.69 3.37 0.95
CA ALA A 436 1.25 4.36 0.01
C ALA A 436 0.55 4.33 -1.35
N PHE A 437 0.19 3.15 -1.86
CA PHE A 437 -0.57 3.03 -3.10
C PHE A 437 -1.96 3.65 -2.97
N ILE A 438 -2.74 3.26 -1.96
CA ILE A 438 -4.08 3.83 -1.71
C ILE A 438 -3.99 5.34 -1.48
N GLY A 439 -3.01 5.80 -0.70
CA GLY A 439 -2.77 7.21 -0.38
C GLY A 439 -2.51 8.08 -1.61
N ASN A 440 -1.67 7.62 -2.54
CA ASN A 440 -1.34 8.36 -3.76
C ASN A 440 -2.43 8.22 -4.84
N SER A 441 -3.02 7.03 -5.01
CA SER A 441 -3.96 6.73 -6.08
C SER A 441 -5.40 7.20 -5.81
N MET A 442 -5.75 7.60 -4.58
CA MET A 442 -7.09 8.08 -4.20
C MET A 442 -7.70 9.14 -5.13
N LYS A 443 -6.88 9.96 -5.82
CA LYS A 443 -7.35 10.96 -6.79
C LYS A 443 -7.77 10.37 -8.13
N ALA A 444 -7.16 9.25 -8.55
CA ALA A 444 -7.43 8.60 -9.84
C ALA A 444 -8.75 7.80 -9.83
N PHE A 445 -9.23 7.38 -8.66
CA PHE A 445 -10.49 6.63 -8.54
C PHE A 445 -11.72 7.53 -8.41
N GLY A 446 -12.87 7.02 -8.87
CA GLY A 446 -14.17 7.72 -8.85
C GLY A 446 -14.72 7.98 -7.45
N ARG A 447 -15.66 8.93 -7.35
CA ARG A 447 -16.23 9.42 -6.07
C ARG A 447 -16.86 8.33 -5.20
N SER A 448 -17.39 7.27 -5.80
CA SER A 448 -17.96 6.10 -5.10
C SER A 448 -16.92 5.22 -4.39
N VAL A 449 -15.72 5.10 -4.95
CA VAL A 449 -14.65 4.23 -4.44
C VAL A 449 -13.79 4.95 -3.39
N ARG A 450 -13.63 6.28 -3.51
CA ARG A 450 -12.90 7.13 -2.55
C ARG A 450 -13.25 6.93 -1.06
N PRO A 451 -14.53 6.89 -0.62
CA PRO A 451 -14.86 6.67 0.79
C PRO A 451 -14.48 5.27 1.29
N VAL A 452 -14.55 4.25 0.42
CA VAL A 452 -14.10 2.89 0.74
C VAL A 452 -12.57 2.88 0.87
N MET A 453 -11.85 3.45 -0.10
CA MET A 453 -10.39 3.59 -0.05
C MET A 453 -9.91 4.37 1.18
N ALA A 454 -10.59 5.46 1.55
CA ALA A 454 -10.27 6.24 2.74
C ALA A 454 -10.50 5.44 4.04
N THR A 455 -11.56 4.62 4.08
CA THR A 455 -11.83 3.71 5.21
C THR A 455 -10.76 2.63 5.33
N VAL A 456 -10.38 1.99 4.21
CA VAL A 456 -9.31 0.98 4.16
C VAL A 456 -7.95 1.58 4.53
N HIS A 457 -7.61 2.76 4.01
CA HIS A 457 -6.37 3.46 4.36
C HIS A 457 -6.30 3.78 5.86
N LYS A 458 -7.42 4.22 6.45
CA LYS A 458 -7.50 4.53 7.88
C LYS A 458 -7.38 3.27 8.75
N SER A 459 -8.09 2.19 8.43
CA SER A 459 -8.06 0.95 9.22
C SER A 459 -6.71 0.23 9.10
N LEU A 460 -6.15 0.14 7.89
CA LEU A 460 -4.82 -0.43 7.67
C LEU A 460 -3.72 0.41 8.35
N GLY A 461 -3.86 1.74 8.38
CA GLY A 461 -2.96 2.65 9.09
C GLY A 461 -2.92 2.39 10.61
N TYR A 462 -4.09 2.22 11.23
CA TYR A 462 -4.14 1.82 12.65
C TYR A 462 -3.57 0.42 12.89
N SER A 463 -3.84 -0.54 12.00
CA SER A 463 -3.30 -1.90 12.11
C SER A 463 -1.77 -1.88 12.14
N VAL A 464 -1.12 -1.16 11.21
CA VAL A 464 0.34 -0.97 11.19
C VAL A 464 0.83 -0.30 12.47
N MET A 465 0.11 0.69 13.01
CA MET A 465 0.50 1.37 14.26
C MET A 465 0.45 0.44 15.50
N VAL A 466 -0.39 -0.60 15.48
CA VAL A 466 -0.50 -1.60 16.56
C VAL A 466 0.49 -2.75 16.40
N THR A 467 0.79 -3.19 15.16
CA THR A 467 1.69 -4.33 14.91
C THR A 467 3.17 -3.97 14.87
N THR A 468 3.51 -2.72 14.56
CA THR A 468 4.91 -2.27 14.46
C THR A 468 5.69 -2.30 15.78
N PRO A 469 5.14 -1.95 16.96
CA PRO A 469 5.85 -2.13 18.24
C PRO A 469 6.20 -3.59 18.54
N VAL A 470 5.33 -4.54 18.18
CA VAL A 470 5.58 -5.98 18.33
C VAL A 470 6.68 -6.45 17.37
N THR A 471 6.66 -5.95 16.14
CA THR A 471 7.70 -6.24 15.12
C THR A 471 9.07 -5.70 15.55
N MET A 472 9.10 -4.48 16.12
CA MET A 472 10.30 -3.86 16.69
C MET A 472 10.82 -4.61 17.90
N TRP A 473 9.92 -5.07 18.80
CA TRP A 473 10.30 -5.91 19.93
C TRP A 473 10.97 -7.21 19.48
N ALA A 474 10.38 -7.92 18.52
CA ALA A 474 10.96 -9.14 17.97
C ALA A 474 12.35 -8.89 17.33
N GLY A 475 12.53 -7.75 16.66
CA GLY A 475 13.84 -7.35 16.11
C GLY A 475 14.87 -7.03 17.18
N PHE A 476 14.46 -6.37 18.27
CA PHE A 476 15.31 -6.10 19.42
C PHE A 476 15.75 -7.38 20.15
N VAL A 477 14.88 -8.40 20.25
CA VAL A 477 15.24 -9.72 20.79
C VAL A 477 16.38 -10.37 19.98
N LEU A 478 16.38 -10.21 18.65
CA LEU A 478 17.46 -10.70 17.77
C LEU A 478 18.79 -9.94 17.92
N LEU A 479 18.76 -8.69 18.41
CA LEU A 479 19.95 -7.87 18.62
C LEU A 479 20.61 -8.07 20.00
N ARG A 480 19.93 -8.71 20.96
CA ARG A 480 20.47 -9.00 22.31
C ARG A 480 21.88 -9.62 22.33
N PRO A 481 22.27 -10.53 21.42
CA PRO A 481 23.60 -11.15 21.46
C PRO A 481 24.78 -10.23 21.07
N PHE A 482 24.53 -8.99 20.61
CA PHE A 482 25.53 -8.16 19.92
C PHE A 482 25.89 -6.84 20.64
N GLU A 483 25.20 -6.48 21.72
CA GLU A 483 25.28 -5.19 22.41
C GLU A 483 25.34 -5.39 23.93
N SER A 484 25.94 -4.45 24.67
CA SER A 484 26.05 -4.56 26.14
C SER A 484 24.73 -4.22 26.83
N GLU A 485 24.50 -4.83 28.00
CA GLU A 485 23.22 -4.75 28.74
C GLU A 485 22.75 -3.31 29.05
N VAL A 486 23.66 -2.34 29.08
CA VAL A 486 23.40 -0.92 29.42
C VAL A 486 22.44 -0.25 28.43
N LEU A 487 22.55 -0.55 27.13
CA LEU A 487 21.65 0.01 26.11
C LEU A 487 20.30 -0.72 26.08
N LEU A 488 20.25 -1.98 26.52
CA LEU A 488 19.07 -2.85 26.45
C LEU A 488 18.18 -2.80 27.70
N SER A 489 18.75 -2.51 28.86
CA SER A 489 18.05 -2.47 30.15
C SER A 489 17.21 -1.21 30.36
N SER A 490 17.43 -0.15 29.57
CA SER A 490 16.74 1.14 29.73
C SER A 490 15.22 1.02 29.48
N PRO A 491 14.35 1.18 30.50
CA PRO A 491 12.91 1.12 30.32
C PRO A 491 12.38 2.22 29.38
N ALA A 492 13.13 3.32 29.23
CA ALA A 492 12.73 4.48 28.42
C ALA A 492 12.46 4.12 26.95
N LEU A 493 13.22 3.19 26.35
CA LEU A 493 13.01 2.75 24.97
C LEU A 493 11.68 1.97 24.81
N TRP A 494 11.29 1.22 25.84
CA TRP A 494 10.02 0.49 25.91
C TRP A 494 8.83 1.42 26.10
N TYR A 495 9.05 2.51 26.83
CA TYR A 495 8.05 3.55 27.00
C TYR A 495 7.86 4.41 25.76
N LEU A 496 8.81 4.54 24.81
CA LEU A 496 8.65 5.43 23.65
C LEU A 496 7.34 5.20 22.84
N PRO A 497 6.94 3.98 22.43
CA PRO A 497 5.67 3.78 21.73
C PRO A 497 4.45 4.10 22.60
N VAL A 498 4.48 3.70 23.87
CA VAL A 498 3.39 3.95 24.84
C VAL A 498 3.25 5.44 25.14
N MET A 499 4.38 6.13 25.32
CA MET A 499 4.48 7.56 25.52
C MET A 499 4.11 8.33 24.25
N SER A 500 4.35 7.81 23.04
CA SER A 500 3.80 8.39 21.81
C SER A 500 2.28 8.30 21.77
N VAL A 501 1.67 7.19 22.20
CA VAL A 501 0.19 7.05 22.28
C VAL A 501 -0.41 7.89 23.41
N VAL A 502 0.23 7.93 24.58
CA VAL A 502 -0.16 8.79 25.70
C VAL A 502 0.04 10.26 25.37
N ALA A 503 1.15 10.64 24.73
CA ALA A 503 1.38 12.00 24.24
C ALA A 503 0.41 12.38 23.12
N MET A 504 0.01 11.47 22.22
CA MET A 504 -1.10 11.74 21.29
C MET A 504 -2.40 12.01 22.03
N SER A 505 -2.73 11.21 23.04
CA SER A 505 -3.94 11.36 23.87
C SER A 505 -3.93 12.64 24.71
N VAL A 506 -2.77 13.01 25.26
CA VAL A 506 -2.55 14.20 26.08
C VAL A 506 -2.47 15.45 25.20
N CYS A 507 -1.78 15.42 24.07
CA CYS A 507 -1.80 16.49 23.08
C CYS A 507 -3.20 16.70 22.50
N GLU A 508 -3.98 15.65 22.22
CA GLU A 508 -5.37 15.84 21.81
C GLU A 508 -6.19 16.59 22.87
N ARG A 509 -6.07 16.21 24.15
CA ARG A 509 -6.78 16.86 25.26
C ARG A 509 -6.27 18.29 25.52
N LEU A 510 -4.96 18.50 25.57
CA LEU A 510 -4.34 19.81 25.80
C LEU A 510 -4.59 20.76 24.62
N ILE A 511 -4.42 20.31 23.38
CA ILE A 511 -4.62 21.16 22.19
C ILE A 511 -6.11 21.50 22.02
N ARG A 512 -7.05 20.57 22.30
CA ARG A 512 -8.48 20.93 22.39
C ARG A 512 -8.75 22.04 23.43
N ARG A 513 -7.98 22.07 24.52
CA ARG A 513 -8.06 23.09 25.59
C ARG A 513 -7.34 24.41 25.25
N PHE A 514 -6.33 24.38 24.36
CA PHE A 514 -5.52 25.56 24.01
C PHE A 514 -5.86 26.21 22.65
N HIS A 515 -6.43 25.49 21.68
CA HIS A 515 -6.72 26.05 20.34
C HIS A 515 -7.92 27.00 20.31
N PHE A 516 -8.76 26.98 21.34
CA PHE A 516 -9.96 27.81 21.40
C PHE A 516 -9.93 28.63 22.69
N ARG A 517 -9.41 29.85 22.59
CA ARG A 517 -9.69 30.87 23.59
C ARG A 517 -11.21 31.08 23.63
N GLU A 518 -11.79 30.77 24.78
CA GLU A 518 -13.13 31.21 25.14
C GLU A 518 -13.10 32.73 25.29
N ILE A 519 -13.83 33.41 24.42
CA ILE A 519 -13.85 34.86 24.32
C ILE A 519 -15.29 35.27 24.51
N ARG A 520 -15.56 36.02 25.59
CA ARG A 520 -16.90 36.55 25.87
C ARG A 520 -17.26 37.62 24.83
N TRP A 521 -18.56 37.84 24.63
CA TRP A 521 -19.07 38.80 23.64
C TRP A 521 -18.51 40.21 23.84
N GLU A 522 -18.32 40.65 25.09
CA GLU A 522 -17.78 41.97 25.41
C GLU A 522 -16.32 42.09 24.95
N LYS A 523 -15.52 41.04 25.10
CA LYS A 523 -14.11 41.02 24.68
C LYS A 523 -13.97 40.87 23.16
N PHE A 524 -14.89 40.15 22.52
CA PHE A 524 -15.02 40.14 21.05
C PHE A 524 -15.28 41.55 20.52
N GLN A 525 -16.27 42.26 21.07
CA GLN A 525 -16.58 43.64 20.68
C GLN A 525 -15.41 44.61 20.97
N GLU A 526 -14.67 44.44 22.07
CA GLU A 526 -13.47 45.21 22.37
C GLU A 526 -12.38 45.05 21.29
N MET A 527 -12.10 43.83 20.83
CA MET A 527 -11.12 43.57 19.76
C MET A 527 -11.56 44.12 18.39
N VAL A 528 -12.86 44.18 18.12
CA VAL A 528 -13.39 44.81 16.90
C VAL A 528 -13.21 46.33 16.96
N ARG A 529 -13.48 46.94 18.13
CA ARG A 529 -13.24 48.38 18.37
C ARG A 529 -11.76 48.74 18.30
N SER A 530 -10.84 47.84 18.65
CA SER A 530 -9.40 48.02 18.46
C SER A 530 -8.95 47.85 16.99
N GLY A 531 -9.86 47.96 16.02
CA GLY A 531 -9.60 47.97 14.58
C GLY A 531 -9.74 46.63 13.87
N ARG A 532 -9.56 45.50 14.57
CA ARG A 532 -9.42 44.17 13.96
C ARG A 532 -10.66 43.76 13.15
N LYS A 533 -10.47 43.14 11.99
CA LYS A 533 -11.58 42.64 11.16
C LYS A 533 -11.96 41.22 11.60
N LEU A 534 -12.89 41.13 12.55
CA LEU A 534 -13.38 39.86 13.11
C LEU A 534 -14.88 39.68 12.84
N MET A 535 -15.34 38.44 12.73
CA MET A 535 -16.77 38.06 12.72
C MET A 535 -17.00 36.74 13.48
N VAL A 536 -18.25 36.41 13.79
CA VAL A 536 -18.64 35.11 14.38
C VAL A 536 -19.38 34.27 13.35
N VAL A 537 -19.06 32.99 13.23
CA VAL A 537 -19.83 32.00 12.44
C VAL A 537 -19.84 30.67 13.20
N HIS A 538 -21.00 30.04 13.38
CA HIS A 538 -21.19 28.81 14.16
C HIS A 538 -20.62 28.92 15.59
N GLY A 539 -20.78 30.08 16.23
CA GLY A 539 -20.20 30.39 17.54
C GLY A 539 -18.67 30.46 17.56
N HIS A 540 -18.02 30.49 16.39
CA HIS A 540 -16.57 30.58 16.25
C HIS A 540 -16.17 31.98 15.81
N ILE A 541 -15.22 32.59 16.52
CA ILE A 541 -14.67 33.89 16.13
C ILE A 541 -13.63 33.65 15.03
N ILE A 542 -13.73 34.40 13.94
CA ILE A 542 -12.90 34.28 12.73
C ILE A 542 -12.22 35.61 12.47
N ASP A 543 -10.94 35.56 12.11
CA ASP A 543 -10.20 36.70 11.58
C ASP A 543 -10.31 36.73 10.06
N ILE A 544 -10.94 37.78 9.52
CA ILE A 544 -11.17 37.94 8.08
C ILE A 544 -10.20 38.92 7.44
N GLU A 545 -9.29 39.55 8.19
CA GLU A 545 -8.45 40.67 7.72
C GLU A 545 -7.59 40.28 6.50
N ALA A 546 -6.92 39.13 6.58
CA ALA A 546 -6.09 38.60 5.49
C ALA A 546 -6.87 37.85 4.39
N TRP A 547 -8.16 37.57 4.60
CA TRP A 547 -9.00 36.78 3.68
C TRP A 547 -9.95 37.64 2.85
N ALA A 548 -10.54 38.69 3.43
CA ALA A 548 -11.55 39.53 2.77
C ALA A 548 -11.16 40.02 1.35
N PRO A 549 -9.91 40.46 1.06
CA PRO A 549 -9.53 40.89 -0.29
C PRO A 549 -9.51 39.78 -1.35
N ARG A 550 -9.50 38.51 -0.92
CA ARG A 550 -9.46 37.33 -1.80
C ARG A 550 -10.77 36.54 -1.78
N HIS A 551 -11.76 37.01 -1.02
CA HIS A 551 -13.07 36.37 -0.90
C HIS A 551 -13.79 36.35 -2.27
N PRO A 552 -14.41 35.24 -2.72
CA PRO A 552 -14.94 35.14 -4.08
C PRO A 552 -16.07 36.13 -4.39
N GLY A 553 -16.86 36.51 -3.38
CA GLY A 553 -17.86 37.57 -3.50
C GLY A 553 -17.33 38.98 -3.20
N GLY A 554 -16.02 39.15 -3.01
CA GLY A 554 -15.38 40.41 -2.63
C GLY A 554 -15.43 40.71 -1.12
N PRO A 555 -14.67 41.73 -0.67
CA PRO A 555 -14.63 42.17 0.73
C PRO A 555 -15.91 42.90 1.16
N GLU A 556 -16.62 43.53 0.23
CA GLU A 556 -17.80 44.36 0.49
C GLU A 556 -18.96 43.56 1.12
N LEU A 557 -19.10 42.27 0.79
CA LEU A 557 -20.08 41.37 1.42
C LEU A 557 -19.80 41.08 2.90
N LEU A 558 -18.54 41.20 3.33
CA LEU A 558 -18.10 40.82 4.68
C LEU A 558 -18.12 42.02 5.64
N GLU A 559 -17.96 43.23 5.12
CA GLU A 559 -17.83 44.45 5.92
C GLU A 559 -19.09 44.79 6.75
N PRO A 560 -20.35 44.58 6.28
CA PRO A 560 -21.56 44.72 7.10
C PRO A 560 -21.62 43.79 8.32
N TYR A 561 -20.93 42.64 8.23
CA TYR A 561 -20.90 41.61 9.26
C TYR A 561 -19.64 41.70 10.16
N LYS A 562 -18.77 42.70 9.95
CA LYS A 562 -17.65 42.98 10.86
C LYS A 562 -18.16 43.26 12.27
N GLY A 563 -17.70 42.46 13.23
CA GLY A 563 -18.12 42.52 14.63
C GLY A 563 -19.50 41.94 14.94
N ARG A 564 -20.09 41.17 14.02
CA ARG A 564 -21.41 40.55 14.18
C ARG A 564 -21.33 39.04 14.06
N ASP A 565 -22.45 38.38 14.35
CA ASP A 565 -22.66 36.99 13.95
C ASP A 565 -23.12 36.97 12.49
N ALA A 566 -22.46 36.14 11.70
CA ALA A 566 -22.63 35.92 10.27
C ALA A 566 -22.94 34.45 9.97
N THR A 567 -23.30 33.65 11.00
CA THR A 567 -23.67 32.24 10.85
C THR A 567 -24.74 32.06 9.78
N ASP A 568 -25.78 32.90 9.84
CA ASP A 568 -26.94 32.79 8.98
C ASP A 568 -26.60 33.17 7.52
N MET A 569 -25.83 34.24 7.30
CA MET A 569 -25.30 34.58 5.97
C MET A 569 -24.36 33.48 5.41
N PHE A 570 -23.48 32.92 6.25
CA PHE A 570 -22.52 31.90 5.82
C PHE A 570 -23.20 30.55 5.46
N ASP A 571 -24.22 30.15 6.21
CA ASP A 571 -25.02 28.97 5.87
C ASP A 571 -26.07 29.25 4.77
N GLY A 572 -26.19 30.49 4.29
CA GLY A 572 -27.09 30.91 3.21
C GLY A 572 -28.54 31.11 3.66
N THR A 573 -28.81 31.16 4.97
CA THR A 573 -30.15 31.35 5.54
C THR A 573 -30.56 32.82 5.62
N ASP A 574 -29.60 33.75 5.63
CA ASP A 574 -29.84 35.20 5.49
C ASP A 574 -29.65 35.65 4.03
N ALA A 575 -30.40 36.66 3.62
CA ALA A 575 -30.40 37.19 2.25
C ALA A 575 -29.50 38.44 2.15
N TYR A 576 -28.53 38.44 1.25
CA TYR A 576 -27.73 39.64 0.96
C TYR A 576 -28.23 40.35 -0.30
N THR A 577 -28.45 41.66 -0.22
CA THR A 577 -28.84 42.50 -1.35
C THR A 577 -27.62 42.94 -2.14
N ASP A 578 -27.49 42.48 -3.40
CA ASP A 578 -26.39 42.87 -4.27
C ASP A 578 -26.39 44.36 -4.65
N THR A 579 -25.33 44.82 -5.31
CA THR A 579 -25.18 46.21 -5.78
C THR A 579 -26.22 46.64 -6.83
N VAL A 580 -27.07 45.71 -7.28
CA VAL A 580 -28.17 45.91 -8.24
C VAL A 580 -29.54 45.83 -7.55
N GLY A 581 -29.59 45.60 -6.24
CA GLY A 581 -30.82 45.55 -5.44
C GLY A 581 -31.45 44.17 -5.27
N PHE A 582 -30.83 43.09 -5.77
CA PHE A 582 -31.40 41.74 -5.70
C PHE A 582 -30.93 40.97 -4.47
N GLN A 583 -31.88 40.36 -3.75
CA GLN A 583 -31.59 39.44 -2.64
C GLN A 583 -31.06 38.10 -3.16
N ARG A 584 -29.88 37.69 -2.67
CA ARG A 584 -29.23 36.42 -3.02
C ARG A 584 -28.87 35.62 -1.77
N HIS A 585 -29.00 34.30 -1.87
CA HIS A 585 -28.63 33.33 -0.84
C HIS A 585 -27.42 32.51 -1.30
N TYR A 586 -26.35 32.48 -0.51
CA TYR A 586 -25.12 31.76 -0.85
C TYR A 586 -24.74 30.73 0.21
N THR A 587 -25.11 29.46 -0.03
CA THR A 587 -24.71 28.35 0.85
C THR A 587 -23.24 27.97 0.60
N HIS A 588 -22.38 28.09 1.60
CA HIS A 588 -20.95 27.83 1.43
C HIS A 588 -20.62 26.34 1.27
N SER A 589 -19.81 26.01 0.26
CA SER A 589 -19.41 24.63 -0.06
C SER A 589 -18.62 23.94 1.08
N SER A 590 -18.55 22.60 1.05
CA SER A 590 -17.74 21.81 2.00
C SER A 590 -16.28 22.27 2.10
N SER A 591 -15.71 22.77 1.00
CA SER A 591 -14.36 23.35 0.95
C SER A 591 -14.30 24.70 1.68
N ALA A 592 -15.29 25.57 1.49
CA ALA A 592 -15.40 26.83 2.23
C ALA A 592 -15.65 26.61 3.73
N LYS A 593 -16.49 25.62 4.09
CA LYS A 593 -16.64 25.15 5.49
C LYS A 593 -15.34 24.57 6.07
N GLY A 594 -14.47 24.00 5.23
CA GLY A 594 -13.11 23.59 5.58
C GLY A 594 -12.16 24.76 5.81
N LEU A 595 -12.20 25.77 4.93
CA LEU A 595 -11.41 27.00 5.03
C LEU A 595 -11.79 27.82 6.26
N LEU A 596 -13.10 28.01 6.52
CA LEU A 596 -13.61 28.71 7.71
C LEU A 596 -13.08 28.10 9.02
N LYS A 597 -13.04 26.76 9.10
CA LYS A 597 -12.45 26.05 10.26
C LYS A 597 -10.94 26.32 10.44
N SER A 598 -10.23 26.74 9.39
CA SER A 598 -8.80 27.10 9.46
C SER A 598 -8.53 28.57 9.79
N MET A 599 -9.54 29.45 9.77
CA MET A 599 -9.44 30.89 10.06
C MET A 599 -9.98 31.28 11.46
N ARG A 600 -10.37 30.29 12.26
CA ARG A 600 -10.93 30.45 13.59
C ARG A 600 -9.86 30.85 14.61
N ILE A 601 -10.13 31.90 15.38
CA ILE A 601 -9.28 32.42 16.46
C ILE A 601 -9.85 32.21 17.87
N GLY A 602 -11.11 31.75 18.01
CA GLY A 602 -11.72 31.50 19.32
C GLY A 602 -13.14 30.92 19.28
N VAL A 603 -13.78 30.87 20.44
CA VAL A 603 -15.20 30.47 20.63
C VAL A 603 -15.92 31.52 21.43
N LEU A 604 -17.14 31.83 21.02
CA LEU A 604 -18.03 32.71 21.76
C LEU A 604 -18.77 31.92 22.85
N VAL A 605 -18.61 32.34 24.12
CA VAL A 605 -19.35 31.75 25.26
C VAL A 605 -20.45 32.71 25.72
N ARG A 606 -21.69 32.22 25.79
CA ARG A 606 -22.82 32.89 26.46
C ARG A 606 -23.04 32.30 27.86
N LYS A 607 -23.53 33.12 28.79
CA LYS A 607 -23.56 32.81 30.21
C LYS A 607 -24.75 31.93 30.60
N GLY A 608 -24.46 30.71 31.04
CA GLY A 608 -25.14 30.01 32.15
C GLY A 608 -26.62 29.62 32.00
N ALA A 609 -26.84 28.37 31.55
CA ALA A 609 -27.75 27.43 32.23
C ALA A 609 -27.19 26.01 32.00
N ASP A 610 -26.57 25.47 33.05
CA ASP A 610 -26.13 24.11 33.35
C ASP A 610 -25.24 23.31 32.37
N GLU A 611 -24.25 22.63 32.97
CA GLU A 611 -23.29 21.75 32.31
C GLU A 611 -23.93 20.41 31.96
N GLU A 612 -24.23 20.17 30.68
CA GLU A 612 -24.28 18.80 30.16
C GLU A 612 -23.22 18.63 29.06
N VAL A 613 -22.27 17.73 29.31
CA VAL A 613 -21.10 17.52 28.45
C VAL A 613 -21.54 16.95 27.11
N LEU A 614 -21.16 17.64 26.03
CA LEU A 614 -21.42 17.29 24.62
C LEU A 614 -20.74 15.97 24.19
N THR A 615 -21.29 14.84 24.66
CA THR A 615 -20.93 13.48 24.25
C THR A 615 -22.12 12.64 23.77
N SER A 616 -23.10 13.26 23.13
CA SER A 616 -23.75 12.65 21.96
C SER A 616 -24.34 13.72 21.05
N VAL A 617 -23.79 13.88 19.83
CA VAL A 617 -24.49 14.67 18.79
C VAL A 617 -25.53 13.75 18.17
N HIS A 618 -26.68 13.65 18.83
CA HIS A 618 -27.90 13.23 18.17
C HIS A 618 -28.19 14.16 16.98
N VAL A 619 -28.72 13.60 15.91
CA VAL A 619 -29.19 14.36 14.74
C VAL A 619 -30.15 15.44 15.23
N GLY A 620 -29.80 16.70 14.97
CA GLY A 620 -30.47 17.84 15.61
C GLY A 620 -31.97 17.86 15.34
N LYS A 621 -32.77 17.89 16.42
CA LYS A 621 -34.20 18.24 16.31
C LYS A 621 -34.30 19.63 15.66
N GLY A 622 -35.16 19.76 14.66
CA GLY A 622 -35.52 21.07 14.10
C GLY A 622 -36.27 21.91 15.13
N LYS A 623 -36.45 23.21 14.84
CA LYS A 623 -37.19 24.09 15.73
C LYS A 623 -38.69 23.75 15.69
N ASP A 624 -39.32 23.71 16.86
CA ASP A 624 -40.78 23.57 16.98
C ASP A 624 -41.42 24.97 16.93
N PHE A 625 -42.49 25.13 16.17
CA PHE A 625 -43.25 26.37 15.98
C PHE A 625 -44.72 26.08 15.66
N GLU A 626 -45.58 27.09 15.72
CA GLU A 626 -47.01 26.97 15.43
C GLU A 626 -47.39 27.60 14.09
N MET A 627 -48.34 26.98 13.40
CA MET A 627 -49.01 27.54 12.22
C MET A 627 -50.51 27.71 12.49
N ARG A 628 -51.10 28.80 12.01
CA ARG A 628 -52.55 29.05 12.13
C ARG A 628 -53.27 28.71 10.83
N LEU A 629 -54.30 27.88 10.86
CA LEU A 629 -55.13 27.59 9.69
C LEU A 629 -55.91 28.84 9.26
N LYS A 630 -55.71 29.31 8.02
CA LYS A 630 -56.43 30.46 7.43
C LYS A 630 -57.62 30.02 6.58
N LYS A 631 -57.44 28.99 5.76
CA LYS A 631 -58.48 28.49 4.83
C LYS A 631 -58.25 27.01 4.53
N LYS A 632 -59.35 26.29 4.29
CA LYS A 632 -59.38 24.89 3.85
C LYS A 632 -60.30 24.83 2.63
N ILE A 633 -59.80 24.37 1.50
CA ILE A 633 -60.51 24.34 0.21
C ILE A 633 -60.58 22.88 -0.27
N PRO A 634 -61.77 22.33 -0.59
CA PRO A 634 -61.86 21.02 -1.24
C PRO A 634 -61.44 21.13 -2.71
N LEU A 635 -60.42 20.37 -3.11
CA LEU A 635 -60.00 20.25 -4.51
C LEU A 635 -60.71 19.10 -5.24
N LEU A 636 -61.18 18.09 -4.48
CA LEU A 636 -62.02 17.00 -4.97
C LEU A 636 -63.25 16.88 -4.06
N ALA A 637 -64.43 16.71 -4.66
CA ALA A 637 -65.71 16.67 -3.94
C ALA A 637 -65.84 15.42 -3.05
N ALA A 638 -66.54 15.58 -1.92
CA ALA A 638 -66.61 14.57 -0.86
C ALA A 638 -67.57 13.39 -1.15
N ASP A 639 -68.30 13.41 -2.28
CA ASP A 639 -69.26 12.35 -2.64
C ASP A 639 -68.57 11.02 -2.97
N ASP A 640 -67.30 11.06 -3.43
CA ASP A 640 -66.47 9.86 -3.62
C ASP A 640 -65.71 9.56 -2.31
N LYS A 641 -66.31 8.69 -1.48
CA LYS A 641 -66.02 8.48 -0.03
C LYS A 641 -64.57 8.12 0.34
N ASP A 642 -63.71 7.85 -0.64
CA ASP A 642 -62.30 7.46 -0.47
C ASP A 642 -61.28 8.49 -1.04
N LYS A 643 -61.74 9.68 -1.45
CA LYS A 643 -60.96 10.59 -2.32
C LYS A 643 -60.83 12.06 -1.94
N GLY A 644 -61.33 12.50 -0.78
CA GLY A 644 -61.21 13.92 -0.37
C GLY A 644 -59.75 14.41 -0.41
N VAL A 645 -59.46 15.40 -1.27
CA VAL A 645 -58.17 16.10 -1.33
C VAL A 645 -58.42 17.56 -0.99
N LEU A 646 -57.72 18.08 0.02
CA LEU A 646 -57.92 19.42 0.54
C LEU A 646 -56.65 20.28 0.37
N LYS A 647 -56.83 21.51 -0.13
CA LYS A 647 -55.81 22.58 -0.10
C LYS A 647 -55.95 23.35 1.21
N PHE A 648 -54.96 23.22 2.08
CA PHE A 648 -54.86 23.96 3.33
C PHE A 648 -53.97 25.20 3.14
N VAL A 649 -54.40 26.33 3.67
CA VAL A 649 -53.64 27.59 3.70
C VAL A 649 -53.35 27.93 5.15
N PHE A 650 -52.09 27.88 5.55
CA PHE A 650 -51.62 28.20 6.89
C PHE A 650 -50.87 29.53 6.93
N LEU A 651 -50.94 30.22 8.06
CA LEU A 651 -50.13 31.38 8.39
C LEU A 651 -49.02 30.94 9.34
N SER A 652 -47.77 31.30 9.02
CA SER A 652 -46.61 31.12 9.89
C SER A 652 -45.91 32.45 10.15
N ASN A 653 -45.43 32.62 11.39
CA ASN A 653 -44.51 33.69 11.76
C ASN A 653 -43.04 33.24 11.75
N SER A 654 -42.79 31.93 11.53
CA SER A 654 -41.44 31.38 11.34
C SER A 654 -41.18 31.12 9.86
N PRO A 655 -40.01 31.49 9.32
CA PRO A 655 -39.65 31.14 7.95
C PRO A 655 -39.50 29.62 7.83
N ILE A 656 -40.13 29.01 6.83
CA ILE A 656 -39.87 27.62 6.47
C ILE A 656 -38.88 27.62 5.31
N PHE A 657 -37.74 26.96 5.49
CA PHE A 657 -36.72 26.84 4.46
C PHE A 657 -37.29 26.21 3.18
N PHE A 658 -37.02 26.86 2.04
CA PHE A 658 -37.47 26.38 0.74
C PHE A 658 -36.98 24.94 0.49
N GLY A 659 -37.86 24.11 -0.07
CA GLY A 659 -37.54 22.72 -0.43
C GLY A 659 -37.57 21.71 0.72
N HIS A 660 -37.89 22.15 1.95
CA HIS A 660 -38.08 21.26 3.08
C HIS A 660 -39.55 20.86 3.28
N SER A 661 -39.76 19.61 3.70
CA SER A 661 -41.03 19.21 4.32
C SER A 661 -41.10 19.74 5.76
N VAL A 662 -42.31 19.85 6.29
CA VAL A 662 -42.52 20.13 7.71
C VAL A 662 -43.29 19.03 8.37
N ARG A 663 -42.98 18.79 9.65
CA ARG A 663 -43.57 17.74 10.44
C ARG A 663 -44.70 18.28 11.27
N LEU A 664 -45.93 17.93 10.92
CA LEU A 664 -47.12 18.27 11.69
C LEU A 664 -47.26 17.28 12.84
N ILE A 665 -47.61 17.78 14.03
CA ILE A 665 -47.72 17.00 15.27
C ILE A 665 -49.16 17.04 15.75
N HIS A 666 -49.78 15.86 15.91
CA HIS A 666 -51.14 15.73 16.40
C HIS A 666 -51.19 16.03 17.91
N PRO A 667 -52.02 16.98 18.38
CA PRO A 667 -51.91 17.52 19.74
C PRO A 667 -52.25 16.51 20.85
N SER A 668 -53.26 15.64 20.65
CA SER A 668 -53.68 14.68 21.68
C SER A 668 -52.94 13.33 21.66
N THR A 669 -52.45 12.87 20.50
CA THR A 669 -51.82 11.55 20.35
C THR A 669 -50.30 11.61 20.18
N GLY A 670 -49.74 12.81 19.93
CA GLY A 670 -48.33 13.00 19.61
C GLY A 670 -47.91 12.41 18.26
N LEU A 671 -48.87 11.96 17.44
CA LEU A 671 -48.60 11.40 16.11
C LEU A 671 -47.93 12.44 15.21
N GLU A 672 -46.72 12.15 14.72
CA GLU A 672 -46.00 13.07 13.83
C GLU A 672 -46.07 12.60 12.36
N ARG A 673 -46.30 13.52 11.40
CA ARG A 673 -46.27 13.23 9.96
C ARG A 673 -45.65 14.37 9.15
N ASP A 674 -44.84 14.00 8.19
CA ASP A 674 -44.16 14.94 7.29
C ASP A 674 -45.06 15.31 6.10
N TYR A 675 -45.20 16.61 5.83
CA TYR A 675 -45.97 17.17 4.72
C TYR A 675 -45.17 18.23 3.98
N SER A 676 -45.20 18.19 2.65
CA SER A 676 -44.52 19.16 1.80
C SER A 676 -45.44 20.35 1.50
N PRO A 677 -45.07 21.59 1.87
CA PRO A 677 -45.74 22.77 1.34
C PRO A 677 -45.50 22.88 -0.18
N ILE A 678 -46.32 23.66 -0.86
CA ILE A 678 -46.38 23.76 -2.33
C ILE A 678 -45.99 25.16 -2.78
N LEU A 679 -46.62 26.17 -2.18
CA LEU A 679 -46.29 27.58 -2.34
C LEU A 679 -46.03 28.20 -0.96
N ALA A 680 -45.25 29.27 -0.95
CA ALA A 680 -44.87 30.04 0.22
C ALA A 680 -44.84 31.50 -0.18
N GLU A 681 -45.93 32.22 0.08
CA GLU A 681 -46.11 33.61 -0.33
C GLU A 681 -45.99 34.50 0.90
N ILE A 682 -45.32 35.65 0.78
CA ILE A 682 -45.37 36.68 1.81
C ILE A 682 -46.46 37.66 1.41
N ASN A 683 -47.55 37.69 2.18
CA ASN A 683 -48.68 38.58 1.94
C ASN A 683 -49.01 39.30 3.26
N ASN A 684 -49.09 40.62 3.23
CA ASN A 684 -49.26 41.48 4.42
C ASN A 684 -48.28 41.14 5.56
N ASN A 685 -46.99 40.99 5.23
CA ASN A 685 -45.90 40.57 6.13
C ASN A 685 -46.10 39.22 6.86
N CYS A 686 -47.04 38.38 6.42
CA CYS A 686 -47.27 37.04 6.97
C CYS A 686 -46.91 35.98 5.93
N LEU A 687 -46.24 34.90 6.36
CA LEU A 687 -45.92 33.77 5.47
C LEU A 687 -47.15 32.87 5.31
N HIS A 688 -47.75 32.89 4.12
CA HIS A 688 -48.79 31.96 3.69
C HIS A 688 -48.16 30.66 3.17
N LEU A 689 -48.61 29.52 3.69
CA LEU A 689 -48.09 28.20 3.35
C LEU A 689 -49.22 27.32 2.84
N TYR A 690 -49.07 26.84 1.61
CA TYR A 690 -50.10 26.07 0.91
C TYR A 690 -49.73 24.59 0.93
N PHE A 691 -50.64 23.72 1.33
CA PHE A 691 -50.45 22.25 1.36
C PHE A 691 -51.61 21.56 0.66
N ILE A 692 -51.34 20.58 -0.20
CA ILE A 692 -52.37 19.66 -0.72
C ILE A 692 -52.23 18.33 0.02
N ILE A 693 -53.26 17.96 0.77
CA ILE A 693 -53.27 16.78 1.62
C ILE A 693 -54.46 15.91 1.22
N LYS A 694 -54.17 14.66 0.83
CA LYS A 694 -55.20 13.63 0.66
C LYS A 694 -55.68 13.15 2.02
N ILE A 695 -57.00 13.13 2.19
CA ILE A 695 -57.66 12.60 3.39
C ILE A 695 -57.85 11.10 3.21
N TYR A 696 -57.35 10.32 4.18
CA TYR A 696 -57.52 8.87 4.19
C TYR A 696 -58.63 8.53 5.20
N PRO A 697 -59.68 7.77 4.83
CA PRO A 697 -60.83 7.52 5.71
C PRO A 697 -60.48 6.92 7.08
N ARG A 698 -59.41 6.11 7.15
CA ARG A 698 -58.88 5.52 8.39
C ARG A 698 -57.60 6.21 8.91
N GLY A 699 -57.20 7.33 8.33
CA GLY A 699 -55.95 8.02 8.64
C GLY A 699 -56.13 9.08 9.73
N GLU A 700 -55.75 8.75 10.96
CA GLU A 700 -55.82 9.59 12.17
C GLU A 700 -55.41 11.05 11.93
N MET A 701 -54.14 11.29 11.56
CA MET A 701 -53.61 12.64 11.26
C MET A 701 -54.46 13.39 10.23
N THR A 702 -54.84 12.74 9.13
CA THR A 702 -55.55 13.41 8.04
C THR A 702 -57.01 13.69 8.36
N ASN A 703 -57.68 12.82 9.12
CA ASN A 703 -59.03 13.07 9.63
C ASN A 703 -59.03 14.21 10.65
N TRP A 704 -58.00 14.29 11.51
CA TRP A 704 -57.82 15.43 12.41
C TRP A 704 -57.61 16.74 11.62
N LEU A 705 -56.70 16.77 10.64
CA LEU A 705 -56.53 17.95 9.77
C LEU A 705 -57.82 18.32 9.03
N ALA A 706 -58.59 17.34 8.56
CA ALA A 706 -59.91 17.58 7.96
C ALA A 706 -60.93 18.15 8.96
N SER A 707 -60.80 17.89 10.26
CA SER A 707 -61.69 18.42 11.31
C SER A 707 -61.38 19.88 11.71
N LEU A 708 -60.18 20.40 11.41
CA LEU A 708 -59.75 21.75 11.81
C LEU A 708 -60.59 22.87 11.17
N ASN A 709 -60.84 23.92 11.94
CA ASN A 709 -61.52 25.15 11.53
C ASN A 709 -60.52 26.29 11.26
N PRO A 710 -60.86 27.26 10.38
CA PRO A 710 -60.10 28.49 10.24
C PRO A 710 -59.93 29.20 11.59
N GLY A 711 -58.69 29.50 11.98
CA GLY A 711 -58.31 30.04 13.28
C GLY A 711 -57.50 29.05 14.13
N ASP A 712 -57.66 27.75 13.92
CA ASP A 712 -57.01 26.71 14.74
C ASP A 712 -55.47 26.72 14.57
N LEU A 713 -54.78 26.36 15.64
CA LEU A 713 -53.32 26.24 15.68
C LEU A 713 -52.87 24.78 15.47
N VAL A 714 -51.84 24.60 14.68
CA VAL A 714 -51.19 23.32 14.38
C VAL A 714 -49.74 23.42 14.83
N LEU A 715 -49.30 22.48 15.69
CA LEU A 715 -47.92 22.36 16.10
C LEU A 715 -47.09 21.72 14.97
N VAL A 716 -45.96 22.34 14.67
CA VAL A 716 -45.07 21.98 13.57
C VAL A 716 -43.63 21.90 14.06
N ARG A 717 -42.88 20.94 13.53
CA ARG A 717 -41.42 20.83 13.68
C ARG A 717 -40.78 20.97 12.31
N GLU A 718 -39.73 21.78 12.23
CA GLU A 718 -38.86 21.82 11.04
C GLU A 718 -38.26 20.43 10.77
N ASN A 719 -38.42 19.91 9.55
CA ASN A 719 -37.74 18.68 9.15
C ASN A 719 -36.61 19.00 8.17
N ARG A 720 -35.36 18.69 8.54
CA ARG A 720 -34.19 18.84 7.69
C ARG A 720 -34.11 17.69 6.68
N SER A 721 -35.05 17.69 5.72
CA SER A 721 -35.07 16.77 4.57
C SER A 721 -33.85 16.94 3.65
N ALA A 722 -33.75 16.05 2.65
CA ALA A 722 -32.69 16.10 1.65
C ALA A 722 -32.68 17.44 0.88
N ASN A 723 -31.49 17.96 0.58
CA ASN A 723 -31.35 19.19 -0.20
C ASN A 723 -31.82 18.95 -1.65
N LEU A 724 -32.93 19.59 -2.03
CA LEU A 724 -33.52 19.51 -3.38
C LEU A 724 -32.80 20.40 -4.41
N TRP A 725 -32.11 21.43 -3.93
CA TRP A 725 -31.58 22.54 -4.72
C TRP A 725 -30.25 22.21 -5.40
N SER A 726 -30.01 22.84 -6.55
CA SER A 726 -28.67 22.85 -7.13
C SER A 726 -27.72 23.66 -6.22
N PRO A 727 -26.45 23.23 -6.05
CA PRO A 727 -25.44 24.05 -5.37
C PRO A 727 -24.95 25.24 -6.21
N GLU A 728 -25.38 25.33 -7.48
CA GLU A 728 -24.94 26.32 -8.47
C GLU A 728 -26.18 27.02 -9.10
N LYS A 729 -25.96 27.99 -10.01
CA LYS A 729 -26.99 28.64 -10.85
C LYS A 729 -28.34 28.97 -10.17
N HIS A 730 -28.32 29.86 -9.17
CA HIS A 730 -29.53 30.32 -8.47
C HIS A 730 -30.40 29.18 -7.91
N ALA A 731 -29.77 28.11 -7.43
CA ALA A 731 -30.41 26.89 -6.94
C ALA A 731 -31.19 26.06 -7.99
N CYS A 732 -31.11 26.42 -9.27
CA CYS A 732 -31.77 25.74 -10.38
C CYS A 732 -30.87 24.67 -11.01
N TRP A 733 -31.51 23.58 -11.47
CA TRP A 733 -30.87 22.49 -12.21
C TRP A 733 -31.04 22.71 -13.72
N GLN A 734 -29.96 22.58 -14.50
CA GLN A 734 -30.05 22.63 -15.96
C GLN A 734 -30.95 21.53 -16.55
N ARG A 735 -30.95 20.33 -15.96
CA ARG A 735 -31.74 19.18 -16.44
C ARG A 735 -32.39 18.45 -15.25
N LEU A 736 -33.70 18.61 -15.07
CA LEU A 736 -34.42 18.08 -13.90
C LEU A 736 -35.55 17.14 -14.31
N LEU A 737 -35.44 15.88 -13.89
CA LEU A 737 -36.50 14.87 -14.02
C LEU A 737 -37.29 14.77 -12.71
N MET A 738 -38.60 14.92 -12.77
CA MET A 738 -39.53 14.79 -11.66
C MET A 738 -40.51 13.66 -11.95
N ILE A 739 -40.59 12.68 -11.05
CA ILE A 739 -41.48 11.54 -11.17
C ILE A 739 -42.34 11.47 -9.90
N CYS A 740 -43.65 11.53 -10.05
CA CYS A 740 -44.55 11.51 -8.91
C CYS A 740 -45.83 10.71 -9.12
N ALA A 741 -46.50 10.36 -8.02
CA ALA A 741 -47.81 9.72 -8.04
C ALA A 741 -48.74 10.39 -7.01
N GLY A 742 -49.97 10.70 -7.42
CA GLY A 742 -50.97 11.36 -6.58
C GLY A 742 -50.47 12.69 -5.99
N THR A 743 -50.61 12.87 -4.68
CA THR A 743 -50.14 14.08 -3.97
C THR A 743 -48.62 14.24 -3.92
N GLY A 744 -47.83 13.28 -4.41
CA GLY A 744 -46.38 13.41 -4.58
C GLY A 744 -45.96 14.50 -5.58
N ILE A 745 -46.90 15.14 -6.28
CA ILE A 745 -46.65 16.34 -7.09
C ILE A 745 -46.28 17.57 -6.25
N ALA A 746 -46.66 17.63 -4.97
CA ALA A 746 -46.41 18.77 -4.07
C ALA A 746 -44.95 19.32 -4.08
N PRO A 747 -43.90 18.49 -3.85
CA PRO A 747 -42.51 18.95 -3.98
C PRO A 747 -42.09 19.30 -5.43
N MET A 748 -42.76 18.76 -6.44
CA MET A 748 -42.45 19.03 -7.85
C MET A 748 -42.96 20.43 -8.26
N LEU A 749 -44.15 20.82 -7.80
CA LEU A 749 -44.68 22.17 -8.02
C LEU A 749 -43.77 23.24 -7.39
N ARG A 750 -43.23 23.00 -6.18
CA ARG A 750 -42.21 23.86 -5.57
C ARG A 750 -41.00 24.06 -6.47
N MET A 751 -40.54 22.97 -7.09
CA MET A 751 -39.35 22.98 -7.94
C MET A 751 -39.62 23.77 -9.21
N ILE A 752 -40.74 23.53 -9.88
CA ILE A 752 -41.12 24.25 -11.10
C ILE A 752 -41.30 25.75 -10.80
N ASP A 753 -41.99 26.12 -9.70
CA ASP A 753 -42.20 27.53 -9.32
C ASP A 753 -40.88 28.27 -9.12
N HIS A 754 -39.94 27.69 -8.38
CA HIS A 754 -38.60 28.26 -8.23
C HIS A 754 -37.84 28.36 -9.56
N HIS A 755 -37.87 27.33 -10.41
CA HIS A 755 -37.18 27.39 -11.70
C HIS A 755 -37.83 28.40 -12.66
N SER A 756 -39.15 28.63 -12.56
CA SER A 756 -39.86 29.65 -13.36
C SER A 756 -39.37 31.06 -13.06
N ALA A 757 -39.06 31.37 -11.79
CA ALA A 757 -38.54 32.67 -11.37
C ALA A 757 -37.15 33.01 -11.94
N TYR A 758 -36.41 32.01 -12.45
CA TYR A 758 -35.09 32.18 -13.06
C TYR A 758 -35.03 31.66 -14.51
N ALA A 759 -36.16 31.33 -15.14
CA ALA A 759 -36.19 30.66 -16.43
C ALA A 759 -35.52 31.49 -17.55
N ASP A 760 -35.60 32.81 -17.47
CA ASP A 760 -35.08 33.74 -18.49
C ASP A 760 -33.62 34.17 -18.24
N MET A 761 -32.97 33.63 -17.20
CA MET A 761 -31.56 33.92 -16.93
C MET A 761 -30.68 33.29 -18.03
N PRO A 762 -29.72 34.03 -18.63
CA PRO A 762 -28.87 33.48 -19.72
C PRO A 762 -28.11 32.20 -19.34
N GLU A 763 -27.75 32.08 -18.05
CA GLU A 763 -27.07 30.92 -17.48
C GLU A 763 -27.93 29.64 -17.47
N LEU A 764 -29.23 29.78 -17.70
CA LEU A 764 -30.27 28.75 -17.71
C LEU A 764 -31.01 28.68 -19.06
N GLU A 765 -30.51 29.33 -20.13
CA GLU A 765 -31.17 29.35 -21.46
C GLU A 765 -31.51 27.94 -21.97
N GLY A 766 -30.56 27.00 -21.88
CA GLY A 766 -30.76 25.59 -22.23
C GLY A 766 -31.38 24.72 -21.13
N MET A 767 -32.16 25.28 -20.19
CA MET A 767 -32.77 24.54 -19.08
C MET A 767 -33.88 23.62 -19.58
N LYS A 768 -33.96 22.41 -19.03
CA LYS A 768 -34.99 21.42 -19.35
C LYS A 768 -35.53 20.72 -18.11
N LEU A 769 -36.81 20.90 -17.83
CA LEU A 769 -37.56 20.22 -16.79
C LEU A 769 -38.51 19.21 -17.44
N VAL A 770 -38.59 18.00 -16.87
CA VAL A 770 -39.55 16.98 -17.27
C VAL A 770 -40.30 16.49 -16.04
N LEU A 771 -41.63 16.58 -16.06
CA LEU A 771 -42.51 16.04 -15.03
C LEU A 771 -43.28 14.83 -15.58
N ILE A 772 -43.25 13.70 -14.87
CA ILE A 772 -44.11 12.55 -15.14
C ILE A 772 -44.97 12.29 -13.91
N TRP A 773 -46.30 12.34 -14.05
CA TRP A 773 -47.25 12.28 -12.95
C TRP A 773 -48.28 11.15 -13.11
N TRP A 774 -48.31 10.22 -12.17
CA TRP A 774 -49.25 9.10 -12.15
C TRP A 774 -50.50 9.37 -11.32
N LEU A 775 -51.66 9.08 -11.92
CA LEU A 775 -52.97 9.18 -11.30
C LEU A 775 -53.83 7.93 -11.59
N PRO A 776 -54.87 7.64 -10.80
CA PRO A 776 -55.84 6.60 -11.13
C PRO A 776 -56.74 7.02 -12.30
N LYS A 777 -57.52 8.09 -12.13
CA LYS A 777 -58.51 8.58 -13.11
C LYS A 777 -58.27 10.05 -13.48
N MET A 778 -58.84 10.51 -14.59
CA MET A 778 -58.79 11.94 -14.98
C MET A 778 -59.41 12.86 -13.93
N SER A 779 -60.47 12.39 -13.26
CA SER A 779 -61.10 13.12 -12.15
C SER A 779 -60.23 13.25 -10.90
N ASP A 780 -59.12 12.50 -10.78
CA ASP A 780 -58.17 12.64 -9.67
C ASP A 780 -57.12 13.75 -9.92
N ALA A 781 -57.11 14.34 -11.13
CA ALA A 781 -56.22 15.45 -11.48
C ALA A 781 -56.75 16.77 -10.90
N PHE A 782 -56.35 17.07 -9.67
CA PHE A 782 -56.57 18.37 -9.00
C PHE A 782 -55.77 19.54 -9.63
N VAL A 783 -55.34 19.39 -10.88
CA VAL A 783 -54.60 20.35 -11.71
C VAL A 783 -55.54 21.26 -12.52
N LYS A 784 -56.86 21.12 -12.38
CA LYS A 784 -57.86 22.08 -12.90
C LYS A 784 -57.80 23.48 -12.26
N GLU A 785 -56.88 23.71 -11.31
CA GLU A 785 -56.56 25.02 -10.75
C GLU A 785 -55.67 25.82 -11.75
N PRO A 786 -56.00 27.09 -12.08
CA PRO A 786 -55.21 27.91 -13.01
C PRO A 786 -53.73 27.98 -12.68
N GLU A 787 -53.40 28.01 -11.37
CA GLU A 787 -52.04 28.10 -10.82
C GLU A 787 -51.05 27.08 -11.44
N PHE A 788 -51.51 25.90 -11.87
CA PHE A 788 -50.64 24.91 -12.54
C PHE A 788 -50.35 25.30 -13.99
N PHE A 789 -51.37 25.68 -14.75
CA PHE A 789 -51.20 26.06 -16.15
C PHE A 789 -50.45 27.39 -16.27
N ASP A 790 -50.75 28.37 -15.41
CA ASP A 790 -49.99 29.62 -15.26
C ASP A 790 -48.49 29.35 -14.99
N LEU A 791 -48.18 28.26 -14.28
CA LEU A 791 -46.81 27.86 -13.98
C LEU A 791 -46.15 27.10 -15.14
N VAL A 792 -46.92 26.31 -15.90
CA VAL A 792 -46.44 25.64 -17.12
C VAL A 792 -46.17 26.66 -18.24
N GLU A 793 -47.04 27.65 -18.41
CA GLU A 793 -46.87 28.73 -19.39
C GLU A 793 -45.66 29.61 -19.06
N ARG A 794 -45.46 29.98 -17.78
CA ARG A 794 -44.27 30.70 -17.29
C ARG A 794 -42.93 30.01 -17.59
N MET A 795 -42.93 28.71 -17.92
CA MET A 795 -41.72 27.97 -18.24
C MET A 795 -41.36 28.00 -19.74
N ASP A 796 -42.16 28.62 -20.61
CA ASP A 796 -41.90 28.85 -22.05
C ASP A 796 -41.21 27.67 -22.77
N GLY A 797 -41.90 26.52 -22.79
CA GLY A 797 -41.40 25.29 -23.44
C GLY A 797 -40.22 24.58 -22.77
N LYS A 798 -39.61 25.16 -21.72
CA LYS A 798 -38.52 24.53 -20.94
C LYS A 798 -39.02 23.44 -19.99
N LEU A 799 -40.33 23.39 -19.73
CA LEU A 799 -40.99 22.31 -18.99
C LEU A 799 -41.80 21.42 -19.96
N ARG A 800 -41.65 20.10 -19.85
CA ARG A 800 -42.55 19.12 -20.48
C ARG A 800 -43.22 18.27 -19.41
N VAL A 801 -44.53 18.07 -19.54
CA VAL A 801 -45.34 17.30 -18.58
C VAL A 801 -45.95 16.10 -19.27
N ARG A 802 -45.89 14.92 -18.64
CA ARG A 802 -46.63 13.73 -19.05
C ARG A 802 -47.48 13.20 -17.90
N ILE A 803 -48.78 13.07 -18.09
CA ILE A 803 -49.72 12.54 -17.09
C ILE A 803 -50.13 11.13 -17.48
N CYS A 804 -49.93 10.18 -16.57
CA CYS A 804 -50.20 8.76 -16.79
C CYS A 804 -51.40 8.28 -15.96
N PHE A 805 -52.51 7.97 -16.62
CA PHE A 805 -53.75 7.54 -15.99
C PHE A 805 -53.91 6.02 -15.96
N THR A 806 -53.86 5.44 -14.77
CA THR A 806 -53.75 3.98 -14.59
C THR A 806 -55.08 3.20 -14.62
N GLN A 807 -56.22 3.89 -14.67
CA GLN A 807 -57.57 3.31 -14.77
C GLN A 807 -58.39 3.85 -15.96
N GLU A 808 -57.76 4.62 -16.86
CA GLU A 808 -58.38 5.19 -18.05
C GLU A 808 -58.04 4.37 -19.30
N THR A 809 -58.80 4.53 -20.39
CA THR A 809 -58.51 3.92 -21.69
C THR A 809 -57.82 4.93 -22.61
N GLU A 810 -57.17 4.45 -23.68
CA GLU A 810 -56.60 5.36 -24.68
C GLU A 810 -57.67 6.26 -25.32
N GLU A 811 -58.90 5.75 -25.49
CA GLU A 811 -60.02 6.51 -26.04
C GLU A 811 -60.50 7.61 -25.09
N SER A 812 -60.61 7.34 -23.77
CA SER A 812 -60.99 8.39 -22.80
C SER A 812 -59.89 9.46 -22.67
N VAL A 813 -58.62 9.07 -22.80
CA VAL A 813 -57.49 10.00 -22.82
C VAL A 813 -57.48 10.88 -24.08
N LYS A 814 -57.64 10.28 -25.27
CA LYS A 814 -57.65 11.00 -26.56
C LYS A 814 -58.86 11.93 -26.73
N GLY A 815 -59.96 11.66 -26.04
CA GLY A 815 -61.15 12.54 -26.01
C GLY A 815 -61.16 13.60 -24.91
N SER A 816 -60.05 13.82 -24.20
CA SER A 816 -59.98 14.73 -23.06
C SER A 816 -59.62 16.18 -23.44
N GLU A 817 -59.95 17.13 -22.55
CA GLU A 817 -59.59 18.55 -22.66
C GLU A 817 -58.08 18.84 -22.73
N TRP A 818 -57.23 17.82 -22.48
CA TRP A 818 -55.76 17.93 -22.53
C TRP A 818 -55.16 17.31 -23.80
N ALA A 819 -55.95 16.67 -24.66
CA ALA A 819 -55.45 15.95 -25.84
C ALA A 819 -54.74 16.86 -26.87
N ASP A 820 -55.13 18.14 -26.95
CA ASP A 820 -54.57 19.14 -27.87
C ASP A 820 -53.43 19.97 -27.25
N SER A 821 -52.95 19.66 -26.03
CA SER A 821 -51.86 20.42 -25.39
C SER A 821 -50.49 20.07 -25.98
N SER A 822 -49.76 21.09 -26.45
CA SER A 822 -48.36 20.94 -26.90
C SER A 822 -47.36 20.71 -25.75
N VAL A 823 -47.75 21.02 -24.51
CA VAL A 823 -46.87 20.99 -23.32
C VAL A 823 -47.18 19.83 -22.38
N VAL A 824 -48.46 19.46 -22.26
CA VAL A 824 -48.95 18.37 -21.41
C VAL A 824 -49.38 17.18 -22.27
N GLU A 825 -48.57 16.13 -22.27
CA GLU A 825 -48.93 14.86 -22.89
C GLU A 825 -49.73 13.99 -21.92
N VAL A 826 -50.75 13.27 -22.40
CA VAL A 826 -51.58 12.40 -21.56
C VAL A 826 -51.60 10.97 -22.10
N VAL A 827 -51.45 10.00 -21.19
CA VAL A 827 -51.15 8.61 -21.53
C VAL A 827 -51.97 7.66 -20.65
N ALA A 828 -52.50 6.58 -21.23
CA ALA A 828 -53.26 5.55 -20.53
C ALA A 828 -52.37 4.39 -20.01
N GLY A 829 -52.74 3.80 -18.88
CA GLY A 829 -52.12 2.57 -18.35
C GLY A 829 -50.84 2.78 -17.53
N ARG A 830 -50.02 1.71 -17.44
CA ARG A 830 -48.82 1.63 -16.57
C ARG A 830 -47.50 1.64 -17.36
N GLN A 831 -47.39 2.53 -18.34
CA GLN A 831 -46.27 2.65 -19.27
C GLN A 831 -45.01 3.34 -18.65
N LEU A 832 -44.45 2.77 -17.58
CA LEU A 832 -43.28 3.34 -16.90
C LEU A 832 -42.04 3.40 -17.79
N VAL A 833 -41.66 2.29 -18.44
CA VAL A 833 -40.44 2.21 -19.26
C VAL A 833 -40.48 3.18 -20.45
N GLU A 834 -41.62 3.24 -21.13
CA GLU A 834 -41.86 4.15 -22.25
C GLU A 834 -41.81 5.62 -21.82
N SER A 835 -42.42 5.95 -20.67
CA SER A 835 -42.38 7.32 -20.13
C SER A 835 -40.97 7.72 -19.66
N LEU A 836 -40.15 6.79 -19.17
CA LEU A 836 -38.73 7.03 -18.90
C LEU A 836 -37.92 7.22 -20.19
N HIS A 837 -38.24 6.50 -21.26
CA HIS A 837 -37.59 6.66 -22.56
C HIS A 837 -37.91 8.03 -23.18
N TRP A 838 -39.20 8.40 -23.20
CA TRP A 838 -39.65 9.74 -23.58
C TRP A 838 -38.93 10.84 -22.78
N ALA A 839 -38.93 10.73 -21.45
CA ALA A 839 -38.28 11.72 -20.60
C ALA A 839 -36.77 11.85 -20.87
N ASN A 840 -36.09 10.77 -21.27
CA ASN A 840 -34.69 10.84 -21.69
C ASN A 840 -34.51 11.65 -22.98
N GLN A 841 -35.39 11.47 -23.96
CA GLN A 841 -35.36 12.22 -25.21
C GLN A 841 -35.57 13.72 -24.94
N GLU A 842 -36.60 14.05 -24.14
CA GLU A 842 -36.93 15.44 -23.78
C GLU A 842 -35.77 16.15 -23.08
N LEU A 843 -35.11 15.49 -22.11
CA LEU A 843 -33.91 15.99 -21.42
C LEU A 843 -32.66 16.14 -22.32
N GLY A 844 -32.75 15.76 -23.60
CA GLY A 844 -31.67 15.89 -24.58
C GLY A 844 -30.78 14.65 -24.71
N SER A 845 -31.33 13.45 -24.50
CA SER A 845 -30.65 12.15 -24.64
C SER A 845 -29.40 12.02 -23.76
N LEU A 846 -29.61 11.93 -22.45
CA LEU A 846 -28.55 11.82 -21.45
C LEU A 846 -27.71 10.55 -21.64
N SER A 847 -26.48 10.71 -22.15
CA SER A 847 -25.54 9.61 -22.34
C SER A 847 -24.75 9.30 -21.07
N ALA A 848 -24.15 8.10 -20.97
CA ALA A 848 -23.33 7.71 -19.82
C ALA A 848 -22.03 8.52 -19.66
N GLY A 849 -21.62 9.27 -20.69
CA GLY A 849 -20.44 10.17 -20.63
C GLY A 849 -20.76 11.56 -20.05
N ASP A 850 -22.03 11.91 -19.87
CA ASP A 850 -22.49 13.25 -19.47
C ASP A 850 -22.35 13.51 -17.96
N GLU A 851 -21.30 12.97 -17.32
CA GLU A 851 -21.04 13.07 -15.87
C GLU A 851 -20.79 14.51 -15.39
N GLN A 852 -20.52 15.45 -16.29
CA GLN A 852 -20.41 16.89 -15.99
C GLN A 852 -21.73 17.66 -16.14
N SER A 853 -22.82 17.03 -16.61
CA SER A 853 -24.12 17.69 -16.71
C SER A 853 -24.68 18.06 -15.34
N ASP A 854 -25.27 19.26 -15.24
CA ASP A 854 -25.98 19.77 -14.06
C ASP A 854 -27.40 19.18 -14.03
N SER A 855 -27.47 17.90 -13.65
CA SER A 855 -28.64 17.03 -13.85
C SER A 855 -29.10 16.30 -12.59
N ARG A 856 -30.43 16.24 -12.38
CA ARG A 856 -31.05 15.69 -11.16
C ARG A 856 -32.33 14.90 -11.45
N GLY A 857 -32.59 13.87 -10.64
CA GLY A 857 -33.88 13.17 -10.60
C GLY A 857 -34.57 13.35 -9.24
N LEU A 858 -35.89 13.46 -9.22
CA LEU A 858 -36.72 13.49 -8.02
C LEU A 858 -37.84 12.45 -8.14
N VAL A 859 -38.10 11.68 -7.08
CA VAL A 859 -39.17 10.67 -7.02
C VAL A 859 -39.97 10.85 -5.73
N CYS A 860 -41.29 11.03 -5.81
CA CYS A 860 -42.18 11.21 -4.64
C CYS A 860 -43.54 10.53 -4.84
N GLY A 861 -44.05 9.81 -3.84
CA GLY A 861 -45.33 9.11 -3.95
C GLY A 861 -45.54 8.01 -2.90
N PRO A 862 -46.45 7.05 -3.13
CA PRO A 862 -46.64 5.92 -2.23
C PRO A 862 -45.36 5.08 -2.08
N PRO A 863 -45.10 4.47 -0.90
CA PRO A 863 -43.84 3.74 -0.65
C PRO A 863 -43.48 2.67 -1.69
N GLU A 864 -44.47 1.93 -2.21
CA GLU A 864 -44.26 0.91 -3.25
C GLU A 864 -43.84 1.50 -4.61
N PHE A 865 -44.40 2.66 -4.98
CA PHE A 865 -44.02 3.41 -6.18
C PHE A 865 -42.59 3.93 -6.04
N VAL A 866 -42.30 4.58 -4.92
CA VAL A 866 -41.00 5.17 -4.60
C VAL A 866 -39.89 4.11 -4.48
N ALA A 867 -40.21 2.91 -3.98
CA ALA A 867 -39.26 1.79 -3.88
C ALA A 867 -39.05 1.03 -5.21
N SER A 868 -39.95 1.18 -6.19
CA SER A 868 -39.86 0.50 -7.49
C SER A 868 -39.19 1.37 -8.55
N VAL A 869 -39.61 2.63 -8.68
CA VAL A 869 -39.15 3.57 -9.72
C VAL A 869 -37.61 3.67 -9.85
N PRO A 870 -36.80 3.86 -8.77
CA PRO A 870 -35.35 3.96 -8.87
C PRO A 870 -34.64 2.72 -9.45
N LYS A 871 -35.28 1.54 -9.43
CA LYS A 871 -34.70 0.32 -10.02
C LYS A 871 -34.56 0.43 -11.54
N TYR A 872 -35.50 1.13 -12.19
CA TYR A 872 -35.54 1.31 -13.65
C TYR A 872 -34.52 2.34 -14.15
N PHE A 873 -34.10 3.30 -13.32
CA PHE A 873 -33.06 4.28 -13.68
C PHE A 873 -31.73 3.60 -14.05
N ARG A 874 -31.39 2.47 -13.42
CA ARG A 874 -30.18 1.69 -13.76
C ARG A 874 -30.20 1.11 -15.18
N MET A 875 -31.37 0.90 -15.77
CA MET A 875 -31.56 0.30 -17.09
C MET A 875 -31.80 1.35 -18.18
N TYR A 876 -32.53 2.42 -17.88
CA TYR A 876 -33.04 3.35 -18.89
C TYR A 876 -32.52 4.80 -18.76
N LEU A 877 -31.93 5.18 -17.62
CA LEU A 877 -31.47 6.56 -17.34
C LEU A 877 -30.12 6.56 -16.57
N LEU A 878 -29.10 5.95 -17.18
CA LEU A 878 -27.76 5.74 -16.58
C LEU A 878 -27.15 7.02 -15.97
N ALA A 879 -27.28 8.17 -16.63
CA ALA A 879 -26.73 9.45 -16.14
C ALA A 879 -27.38 9.94 -14.82
N LEU A 880 -28.66 9.63 -14.60
CA LEU A 880 -29.40 10.02 -13.40
C LEU A 880 -29.35 8.98 -12.27
N ARG A 881 -28.85 7.77 -12.55
CA ARG A 881 -28.83 6.60 -11.64
C ARG A 881 -28.50 6.91 -10.18
N ASP A 882 -27.38 7.59 -9.94
CA ASP A 882 -26.90 7.92 -8.59
C ASP A 882 -27.19 9.40 -8.21
N ARG A 883 -28.12 10.04 -8.94
CA ARG A 883 -28.53 11.45 -8.81
C ARG A 883 -30.04 11.62 -8.54
N VAL A 884 -30.73 10.55 -8.22
CA VAL A 884 -32.15 10.57 -7.82
C VAL A 884 -32.27 10.87 -6.32
N ILE A 885 -33.09 11.86 -5.95
CA ILE A 885 -33.62 12.01 -4.59
C ILE A 885 -34.96 11.28 -4.51
N VAL A 886 -35.10 10.45 -3.49
CA VAL A 886 -36.36 9.83 -3.07
C VAL A 886 -36.93 10.65 -1.92
N LEU A 887 -38.21 11.02 -2.02
CA LEU A 887 -38.99 11.84 -1.08
C LEU A 887 -40.19 11.08 -0.51
#